data_AF-A0AAE9IMN0-F1
#
_entry.id   AF-A0AAE9IMN0-F1
#
_cell.length_a   1.000
_cell.length_b   1.000
_cell.length_c   1.000
_cell.angle_alpha   90.00
_cell.angle_beta   90.00
_cell.angle_gamma   90.00
#
_symmetry.space_group_name_H-M   'P 1'
#
loop_
_entity.id
_entity.type
_entity.pdbx_description
1 polymer ?
#
loop_
_entity_poly.entity_id
_entity_poly.type
_entity_poly.pdbx_seq_one_letter_code
_entity_poly.pdbx_strand_id
1 'polypeptide(L)'
;MAAEPPSLEELLEKKKQEEDEMAKPKFLTKEERAALALKRREEQVAKIRDAQKQAEEARKNWGRVEKPAEDRKDRDYGRDRGSDRGMDRGIDRDRERDRDRRRDRRDRSRSRDKRRSRSRDRDGRRRDRSRSREPRDRRDDRKRDRDSDDGDDTGKMANAVKDRYLGKQKEKKKRGRRLHEKKFVFDWDAGEDTSQDYNKLYQSRHEIQFFGRGSVAGMDVNAQKKEKNSFYQEMMETRRTADEKEQEKNRLEKEKTKEKKVAHDDRHWRMKELSEMTDRDWRIFREDFNISIKGGKVPRPLRNWEESGFPDEVYRAVQEIGYLEPTPIQRQAIPIGLQNRDVIGVAETGSGKTAAFLLPLLVWITSLPKIERQEHSDQGPYAIILAPTRELATQIEEETNKFGKLLGIRTVSVIGGASREEQGMKLRMGVEVVIATPGRLMDVLENRYLLLNQCTYVILDEADRMLDMGFEPDVQKILEYLPASNMKKDTDEFDNEEALMKGFETRDKYRQTVMFTATMSPAIERLARQYLRRPAVVHIGNAGKPTERVEQVVYMITKDRKPKKLLEVISQHDKYPIIVFVNRKHGADSLAKGLAKVGKKTSVLHGGKGQDAREYALKALKDQETKILVATDVAGRGIDIKDVSLVINYDMAKTIEDYTHRIGRTGRAGKHGKAITFLTADDTAVYYDLKQCLLESPISSCPPELANHEAARAKPGQITSKKRQDETLYLK
;
A
#
# COMPACT_ATOMS: atom_id res chain seq x y z
N MET A 1 -28.47 24.30 -97.50
CA MET A 1 -28.88 23.49 -96.33
C MET A 1 -27.85 23.74 -95.24
N ALA A 2 -28.13 24.65 -94.31
CA ALA A 2 -27.35 24.82 -93.09
C ALA A 2 -28.04 23.98 -92.02
N ALA A 3 -27.34 23.00 -91.45
CA ALA A 3 -27.85 22.17 -90.36
C ALA A 3 -27.98 23.04 -89.10
N GLU A 4 -29.19 23.08 -88.53
CA GLU A 4 -29.47 23.83 -87.31
C GLU A 4 -28.63 23.33 -86.13
N PRO A 5 -28.17 24.22 -85.24
CA PRO A 5 -27.40 23.83 -84.06
C PRO A 5 -28.27 22.99 -83.11
N PRO A 6 -27.70 21.96 -82.47
CA PRO A 6 -28.44 21.06 -81.60
C PRO A 6 -29.08 21.82 -80.43
N SER A 7 -30.27 21.38 -80.06
CA SER A 7 -31.08 22.06 -79.05
C SER A 7 -30.43 21.97 -77.66
N LEU A 8 -30.73 22.94 -76.80
CA LEU A 8 -30.14 23.03 -75.45
C LEU A 8 -30.46 21.78 -74.60
N GLU A 9 -31.57 21.12 -74.90
CA GLU A 9 -31.99 19.85 -74.29
C GLU A 9 -31.07 18.69 -74.70
N GLU A 10 -30.70 18.59 -75.97
CA GLU A 10 -29.77 17.55 -76.47
C GLU A 10 -28.35 17.71 -75.90
N LEU A 11 -27.90 18.95 -75.67
CA LEU A 11 -26.61 19.22 -75.03
C LEU A 11 -26.60 18.84 -73.55
N LEU A 12 -27.71 19.07 -72.85
CA LEU A 12 -27.88 18.69 -71.44
C LEU A 12 -27.99 17.17 -71.29
N GLU A 13 -28.70 16.49 -72.19
CA GLU A 13 -28.76 15.04 -72.20
C GLU A 13 -27.41 14.40 -72.50
N LYS A 14 -26.64 14.93 -73.47
CA LYS A 14 -25.26 14.48 -73.71
C LYS A 14 -24.36 14.66 -72.50
N LYS A 15 -24.42 15.82 -71.84
CA LYS A 15 -23.65 16.05 -70.60
C LYS A 15 -24.06 15.09 -69.50
N LYS A 16 -25.36 14.84 -69.33
CA LYS A 16 -25.88 13.93 -68.31
C LYS A 16 -25.50 12.48 -68.59
N GLN A 17 -25.51 12.07 -69.87
CA GLN A 17 -25.02 10.77 -70.31
C GLN A 17 -23.50 10.64 -70.09
N GLU A 18 -22.71 11.67 -70.38
CA GLU A 18 -21.26 11.68 -70.10
C GLU A 18 -20.97 11.63 -68.58
N GLU A 19 -21.74 12.35 -67.76
CA GLU A 19 -21.62 12.29 -66.30
C GLU A 19 -22.05 10.93 -65.74
N ASP A 20 -23.13 10.33 -66.26
CA ASP A 20 -23.58 8.99 -65.86
C ASP A 20 -22.62 7.88 -66.32
N GLU A 21 -21.96 8.05 -67.47
CA GLU A 21 -20.88 7.17 -67.93
C GLU A 21 -19.60 7.32 -67.11
N MET A 22 -19.26 8.54 -66.66
CA MET A 22 -18.14 8.78 -65.74
C MET A 22 -18.44 8.32 -64.30
N ALA A 23 -19.71 8.31 -63.89
CA ALA A 23 -20.14 7.83 -62.58
C ALA A 23 -20.11 6.30 -62.46
N LYS A 24 -20.17 5.56 -63.58
CA LYS A 24 -20.00 4.10 -63.57
C LYS A 24 -18.53 3.73 -63.37
N PRO A 25 -18.18 3.00 -62.29
CA PRO A 25 -16.80 2.62 -62.03
C PRO A 25 -16.27 1.70 -63.13
N LYS A 26 -15.30 2.18 -63.93
CA LYS A 26 -14.61 1.35 -64.94
C LYS A 26 -13.74 0.30 -64.23
N PHE A 27 -13.95 -0.95 -64.59
CA PHE A 27 -13.14 -2.05 -64.08
C PHE A 27 -11.74 -1.99 -64.71
N LEU A 28 -10.72 -1.75 -63.89
CA LEU A 28 -9.31 -1.82 -64.29
C LEU A 28 -8.73 -3.16 -63.82
N THR A 29 -8.00 -3.82 -64.72
CA THR A 29 -7.29 -5.06 -64.39
C THR A 29 -6.22 -4.81 -63.31
N LYS A 30 -5.74 -5.88 -62.66
CA LYS A 30 -4.77 -5.75 -61.56
C LYS A 30 -3.45 -5.11 -62.03
N GLU A 31 -3.02 -5.42 -63.24
CA GLU A 31 -1.80 -4.87 -63.85
C GLU A 31 -1.97 -3.39 -64.18
N GLU A 32 -3.11 -2.99 -64.76
CA GLU A 32 -3.40 -1.57 -65.04
C GLU A 32 -3.51 -0.73 -63.77
N ARG A 33 -4.08 -1.28 -62.69
CA ARG A 33 -4.10 -0.61 -61.38
C ARG A 33 -2.70 -0.45 -60.79
N ALA A 34 -1.84 -1.45 -60.93
CA ALA A 34 -0.46 -1.37 -60.48
C ALA A 34 0.34 -0.33 -61.27
N ALA A 35 0.17 -0.28 -62.59
CA ALA A 35 0.79 0.72 -63.46
C ALA A 35 0.31 2.15 -63.14
N LEU A 36 -1.01 2.33 -62.93
CA LEU A 36 -1.57 3.65 -62.58
C LEU A 36 -1.13 4.11 -61.18
N ALA A 37 -0.98 3.18 -60.23
CA ALA A 37 -0.44 3.48 -58.91
C ALA A 37 1.05 3.85 -58.96
N LEU A 38 1.84 3.16 -59.79
CA LEU A 38 3.24 3.52 -60.04
C LEU A 38 3.35 4.91 -60.64
N LYS A 39 2.56 5.22 -61.67
CA LYS A 39 2.52 6.53 -62.30
C LYS A 39 2.13 7.65 -61.33
N ARG A 40 1.11 7.43 -60.49
CA ARG A 40 0.74 8.37 -59.40
C ARG A 40 1.85 8.55 -58.38
N ARG A 41 2.59 7.49 -58.05
CA ARG A 41 3.70 7.56 -57.09
C ARG A 41 4.89 8.31 -57.70
N GLU A 42 5.18 8.09 -58.98
CA GLU A 42 6.18 8.86 -59.73
C GLU A 42 5.82 10.35 -59.79
N GLU A 43 4.56 10.69 -60.08
CA GLU A 43 4.08 12.08 -60.06
C GLU A 43 4.17 12.73 -58.67
N GLN A 44 3.86 11.99 -57.60
CA GLN A 44 4.04 12.48 -56.23
C GLN A 44 5.51 12.70 -55.89
N VAL A 45 6.39 11.78 -56.27
CA VAL A 45 7.84 11.92 -56.06
C VAL A 45 8.39 13.07 -56.89
N ALA A 46 7.93 13.28 -58.12
CA ALA A 46 8.29 14.42 -58.95
C ALA A 46 7.87 15.73 -58.29
N LYS A 47 6.63 15.84 -57.78
CA LYS A 47 6.16 17.03 -57.03
C LYS A 47 6.98 17.30 -55.78
N ILE A 48 7.36 16.26 -55.03
CA ILE A 48 8.23 16.41 -53.85
C ILE A 48 9.62 16.89 -54.27
N ARG A 49 10.16 16.37 -55.37
CA ARG A 49 11.47 16.76 -55.90
C ARG A 49 11.47 18.19 -56.43
N ASP A 50 10.40 18.62 -57.09
CA ASP A 50 10.23 19.99 -57.56
C ASP A 50 10.03 20.95 -56.39
N ALA A 51 9.28 20.57 -55.36
CA ALA A 51 9.17 21.35 -54.13
C ALA A 51 10.51 21.45 -53.38
N GLN A 52 11.30 20.38 -53.36
CA GLN A 52 12.66 20.40 -52.80
C GLN A 52 13.59 21.30 -53.63
N LYS A 53 13.54 21.23 -54.97
CA LYS A 53 14.30 22.14 -55.85
C LYS A 53 13.89 23.58 -55.65
N GLN A 54 12.60 23.88 -55.56
CA GLN A 54 12.11 25.23 -55.27
C GLN A 54 12.55 25.71 -53.88
N ALA A 55 12.57 24.83 -52.87
CA ALA A 55 13.08 25.17 -51.55
C ALA A 55 14.61 25.38 -51.55
N GLU A 56 15.35 24.63 -52.37
CA GLU A 56 16.79 24.76 -52.52
C GLU A 56 17.17 25.99 -53.35
N GLU A 57 16.42 26.32 -54.39
CA GLU A 57 16.49 27.56 -55.15
C GLU A 57 16.10 28.75 -54.27
N ALA A 58 15.04 28.66 -53.46
CA ALA A 58 14.69 29.68 -52.48
C ALA A 58 15.79 29.87 -51.43
N ARG A 59 16.47 28.80 -50.99
CA ARG A 59 17.66 28.88 -50.14
C ARG A 59 18.85 29.54 -50.84
N LYS A 60 19.09 29.24 -52.12
CA LYS A 60 20.13 29.90 -52.93
C LYS A 60 19.81 31.37 -53.21
N ASN A 61 18.54 31.70 -53.43
CA ASN A 61 18.09 33.08 -53.65
C ASN A 61 18.10 33.89 -52.35
N TRP A 62 17.79 33.26 -51.20
CA TRP A 62 17.96 33.87 -49.88
C TRP A 62 19.43 34.16 -49.55
N GLY A 63 20.37 33.39 -50.11
CA GLY A 63 21.81 33.67 -50.05
C GLY A 63 22.30 34.77 -51.01
N ARG A 64 21.43 35.36 -51.84
CA ARG A 64 21.79 36.32 -52.90
C ARG A 64 20.91 37.57 -52.95
N VAL A 65 20.22 37.91 -51.85
CA VAL A 65 19.59 39.22 -51.64
C VAL A 65 20.53 40.07 -50.78
N GLU A 66 20.87 41.24 -51.30
CA GLU A 66 21.82 42.22 -50.77
C GLU A 66 21.54 42.57 -49.30
N LYS A 67 22.58 42.46 -48.46
CA LYS A 67 22.66 43.18 -47.19
C LYS A 67 22.82 44.68 -47.50
N PRO A 68 22.01 45.59 -46.94
CA PRO A 68 22.41 46.97 -46.76
C PRO A 68 23.68 47.00 -45.88
N ALA A 69 24.65 47.81 -46.27
CA ALA A 69 25.92 47.94 -45.58
C ALA A 69 25.71 48.61 -44.21
N GLU A 70 25.75 47.83 -43.14
CA GLU A 70 26.29 48.20 -41.82
C GLU A 70 26.54 46.92 -41.00
N ASP A 71 27.69 46.88 -40.31
CA ASP A 71 28.22 45.83 -39.43
C ASP A 71 28.69 44.49 -40.02
N ARG A 72 29.96 44.50 -40.45
CA ARG A 72 30.81 43.31 -40.60
C ARG A 72 31.56 43.02 -39.29
N LYS A 73 31.34 41.84 -38.70
CA LYS A 73 32.41 40.91 -38.27
C LYS A 73 31.81 39.55 -37.91
N ASP A 74 32.03 38.60 -38.81
CA ASP A 74 31.71 37.18 -38.68
C ASP A 74 32.48 36.52 -37.54
N ARG A 75 31.77 35.71 -36.75
CA ARG A 75 32.32 34.54 -36.06
C ARG A 75 31.95 33.32 -36.91
N ASP A 76 32.94 32.75 -37.56
CA ASP A 76 32.86 31.41 -38.13
C ASP A 76 33.74 30.48 -37.28
N TYR A 77 33.16 29.39 -36.78
CA TYR A 77 33.86 28.33 -36.06
C TYR A 77 33.66 27.01 -36.81
N GLY A 78 34.74 26.56 -37.43
CA GLY A 78 35.27 25.22 -37.18
C GLY A 78 34.64 24.08 -37.95
N ARG A 79 35.26 23.73 -39.09
CA ARG A 79 35.38 22.33 -39.51
C ARG A 79 36.58 22.13 -40.44
N ASP A 80 37.75 21.84 -39.85
CA ASP A 80 38.85 21.23 -40.60
C ASP A 80 39.17 19.83 -40.09
N ARG A 81 39.20 18.90 -41.06
CA ARG A 81 39.71 17.53 -40.94
C ARG A 81 41.24 17.59 -41.01
N GLY A 82 41.89 16.81 -40.16
CA GLY A 82 43.34 16.81 -40.01
C GLY A 82 44.12 16.18 -41.16
N SER A 83 45.44 16.40 -41.11
CA SER A 83 46.47 15.42 -41.45
C SER A 83 47.86 15.98 -41.09
N ASP A 84 48.36 15.52 -39.95
CA ASP A 84 49.69 14.91 -39.76
C ASP A 84 50.98 15.73 -39.52
N ARG A 85 51.77 15.13 -38.60
CA ARG A 85 53.17 15.38 -38.17
C ARG A 85 53.41 16.62 -37.29
N GLY A 86 53.90 16.53 -36.05
CA GLY A 86 54.55 15.46 -35.30
C GLY A 86 55.79 16.01 -34.58
N MET A 87 55.90 15.70 -33.28
CA MET A 87 57.05 15.89 -32.37
C MET A 87 57.42 17.34 -31.98
N ASP A 88 58.07 17.63 -30.86
CA ASP A 88 58.19 17.10 -29.48
C ASP A 88 59.12 18.12 -28.78
N ARG A 89 58.98 18.29 -27.46
CA ARG A 89 59.94 18.93 -26.52
C ARG A 89 60.25 20.44 -26.61
N GLY A 90 59.92 21.11 -25.50
CA GLY A 90 60.97 21.45 -24.54
C GLY A 90 61.29 22.93 -24.30
N ILE A 91 61.31 23.27 -23.01
CA ILE A 91 62.36 24.04 -22.32
C ILE A 91 62.24 25.58 -22.25
N ASP A 92 62.10 26.02 -21.00
CA ASP A 92 62.75 27.14 -20.29
C ASP A 92 62.64 28.62 -20.72
N ARG A 93 62.38 29.38 -19.64
CA ARG A 93 63.10 30.58 -19.15
C ARG A 93 62.74 31.97 -19.66
N ASP A 94 62.55 32.80 -18.62
CA ASP A 94 63.08 34.14 -18.41
C ASP A 94 62.78 35.23 -19.43
N ARG A 95 62.10 36.29 -18.96
CA ARG A 95 62.75 37.61 -18.82
C ARG A 95 61.85 38.64 -18.13
N GLU A 96 62.44 39.17 -17.06
CA GLU A 96 62.36 40.51 -16.47
C GLU A 96 61.67 41.63 -17.28
N ARG A 97 60.91 42.49 -16.58
CA ARG A 97 61.32 43.90 -16.44
C ARG A 97 60.57 44.66 -15.33
N ASP A 98 61.37 45.46 -14.65
CA ASP A 98 61.11 46.35 -13.52
C ASP A 98 60.00 47.39 -13.71
N ARG A 99 59.41 47.81 -12.59
CA ARG A 99 59.42 49.23 -12.16
C ARG A 99 58.98 49.40 -10.70
N ASP A 100 59.85 50.10 -9.98
CA ASP A 100 59.78 50.54 -8.58
C ASP A 100 58.48 51.26 -8.17
N ARG A 101 58.10 51.07 -6.90
CA ARG A 101 57.94 52.18 -5.92
C ARG A 101 57.99 51.67 -4.48
N ARG A 102 58.95 52.22 -3.73
CA ARG A 102 59.33 51.96 -2.34
C ARG A 102 58.39 52.62 -1.31
N ARG A 103 58.18 51.94 -0.18
CA ARG A 103 58.29 52.38 1.24
C ARG A 103 57.37 51.48 2.08
N ASP A 104 57.66 51.07 3.31
CA ASP A 104 58.86 50.88 4.12
C ASP A 104 58.35 50.32 5.47
N ARG A 105 59.19 49.54 6.16
CA ARG A 105 59.17 49.21 7.63
C ARG A 105 58.15 48.16 8.10
N ARG A 106 58.56 46.91 8.35
CA ARG A 106 59.45 46.31 9.38
C ARG A 106 58.73 45.87 10.66
N ASP A 107 58.77 44.55 10.82
CA ASP A 107 59.00 43.76 12.03
C ASP A 107 58.12 43.99 13.27
N ARG A 108 57.43 42.93 13.69
CA ARG A 108 57.98 42.06 14.75
C ARG A 108 57.16 40.80 14.96
N SER A 109 57.90 39.70 14.98
CA SER A 109 57.57 38.41 15.56
C SER A 109 57.06 38.50 16.99
N ARG A 110 56.13 37.61 17.37
CA ARG A 110 56.16 36.91 18.67
C ARG A 110 55.20 35.72 18.71
N SER A 111 55.82 34.56 18.84
CA SER A 111 55.23 33.26 19.14
C SER A 111 54.90 33.12 20.64
N ARG A 112 53.98 32.18 20.94
CA ARG A 112 53.85 31.40 22.20
C ARG A 112 53.45 32.19 23.46
N ASP A 113 52.72 31.66 24.43
CA ASP A 113 52.08 30.37 24.67
C ASP A 113 51.10 30.57 25.85
N LYS A 114 49.97 29.85 25.78
CA LYS A 114 49.26 29.12 26.85
C LYS A 114 49.42 29.55 28.33
N ARG A 115 48.28 29.71 29.02
CA ARG A 115 47.64 28.75 29.98
C ARG A 115 46.50 29.49 30.72
N ARG A 116 45.22 29.14 30.53
CA ARG A 116 44.39 28.01 31.06
C ARG A 116 43.91 28.18 32.52
N SER A 117 42.64 28.54 32.65
CA SER A 117 41.65 28.04 33.65
C SER A 117 40.27 28.64 33.28
N ARG A 118 39.09 28.01 33.43
CA ARG A 118 38.62 26.62 33.61
C ARG A 118 37.07 26.69 33.57
N SER A 119 36.41 25.62 33.06
CA SER A 119 34.96 25.29 33.17
C SER A 119 33.97 26.24 32.49
N ARG A 120 32.87 25.84 31.84
CA ARG A 120 32.05 24.62 31.59
C ARG A 120 31.03 25.10 30.51
N ASP A 121 30.57 24.43 29.47
CA ASP A 121 30.48 23.03 29.08
C ASP A 121 30.57 22.94 27.54
N ARG A 122 31.18 21.87 27.06
CA ARG A 122 31.25 21.51 25.65
C ARG A 122 31.13 19.99 25.58
N ASP A 123 30.09 19.48 24.94
CA ASP A 123 30.11 18.30 24.08
C ASP A 123 28.72 18.17 23.43
N GLY A 124 28.56 17.97 22.12
CA GLY A 124 29.51 17.36 21.19
C GLY A 124 28.99 16.01 20.74
N ARG A 125 27.85 15.97 20.03
CA ARG A 125 27.49 14.81 19.19
C ARG A 125 28.06 14.98 17.78
N ARG A 126 29.10 14.18 17.51
CA ARG A 126 29.55 13.67 16.21
C ARG A 126 28.31 13.13 15.45
N ARG A 127 28.03 13.44 14.18
CA ARG A 127 28.77 13.25 12.93
C ARG A 127 29.09 11.77 12.62
N ASP A 128 28.06 11.06 12.15
CA ASP A 128 28.09 9.96 11.17
C ASP A 128 26.95 10.25 10.18
N ARG A 129 27.18 10.58 8.90
CA ARG A 129 27.56 9.71 7.76
C ARG A 129 26.66 8.49 7.58
N SER A 130 25.48 8.68 7.00
CA SER A 130 25.19 8.26 5.60
C SER A 130 23.69 8.20 5.26
N ARG A 131 23.37 8.79 4.10
CA ARG A 131 22.31 8.42 3.14
C ARG A 131 20.85 8.52 3.61
N SER A 132 20.32 9.74 3.57
CA SER A 132 18.92 9.98 3.22
C SER A 132 18.87 11.12 2.21
N ARG A 133 18.12 10.86 1.13
CA ARG A 133 18.04 11.62 -0.10
C ARG A 133 17.64 13.07 0.16
N GLU A 134 18.52 13.99 -0.20
CA GLU A 134 18.16 15.38 -0.44
C GLU A 134 17.05 15.43 -1.51
N PRO A 135 16.06 16.34 -1.35
CA PRO A 135 15.09 16.63 -2.39
C PRO A 135 15.86 17.16 -3.60
N ARG A 136 15.90 16.36 -4.67
CA ARG A 136 16.36 16.76 -5.99
C ARG A 136 15.81 18.15 -6.32
N ASP A 137 16.73 19.03 -6.72
CA ASP A 137 16.53 20.30 -7.40
C ASP A 137 15.08 20.72 -7.66
N ARG A 138 14.46 21.40 -6.68
CA ARG A 138 13.39 22.39 -6.95
C ARG A 138 13.97 23.74 -7.38
N ARG A 139 15.14 23.72 -8.03
CA ARG A 139 15.72 24.85 -8.76
C ARG A 139 15.66 24.67 -10.28
N ASP A 140 14.95 23.64 -10.76
CA ASP A 140 14.66 23.46 -12.19
C ASP A 140 13.17 23.57 -12.56
N ASP A 141 12.26 23.70 -11.57
CA ASP A 141 10.84 23.99 -11.84
C ASP A 141 10.50 25.49 -11.81
N ARG A 142 11.42 26.37 -11.40
CA ARG A 142 11.21 27.84 -11.47
C ARG A 142 11.81 28.49 -12.71
N LYS A 143 12.40 27.68 -13.60
CA LYS A 143 12.99 28.16 -14.86
C LYS A 143 12.34 27.60 -16.12
N ARG A 144 11.21 26.89 -15.98
CA ARG A 144 10.31 26.56 -17.09
C ARG A 144 9.05 27.43 -17.17
N ASP A 145 8.73 28.20 -16.14
CA ASP A 145 7.55 29.08 -16.13
C ASP A 145 7.82 30.52 -16.60
N ARG A 146 9.00 30.80 -17.18
CA ARG A 146 9.34 32.17 -17.62
C ARG A 146 9.88 32.32 -19.03
N ASP A 147 10.03 31.23 -19.78
CA ASP A 147 10.40 31.31 -21.19
C ASP A 147 9.27 30.72 -22.06
N SER A 148 8.49 31.64 -22.65
CA SER A 148 7.65 31.48 -23.84
C SER A 148 6.44 30.53 -23.79
N ASP A 149 5.36 30.94 -23.14
CA ASP A 149 3.98 30.59 -23.57
C ASP A 149 3.27 31.77 -24.29
N ASP A 150 3.85 32.97 -24.22
CA ASP A 150 3.33 34.17 -24.90
C ASP A 150 3.18 34.01 -26.43
N GLY A 151 3.90 33.06 -27.03
CA GLY A 151 3.81 32.74 -28.45
C GLY A 151 2.60 31.89 -28.84
N ASP A 152 2.09 31.04 -27.95
CA ASP A 152 0.93 30.18 -28.23
C ASP A 152 -0.39 30.95 -28.03
N ASP A 153 -0.47 31.80 -27.00
CA ASP A 153 -1.67 32.61 -26.73
C ASP A 153 -1.88 33.72 -27.77
N THR A 154 -0.81 34.39 -28.21
CA THR A 154 -0.91 35.34 -29.34
C THR A 154 -1.24 34.64 -30.65
N GLY A 155 -0.77 33.41 -30.85
CA GLY A 155 -1.14 32.53 -31.96
C GLY A 155 -2.63 32.14 -31.93
N LYS A 156 -3.14 31.69 -30.78
CA LYS A 156 -4.56 31.37 -30.54
C LYS A 156 -5.45 32.59 -30.73
N MET A 157 -5.02 33.77 -30.26
CA MET A 157 -5.73 35.03 -30.48
C MET A 157 -5.80 35.38 -31.97
N ALA A 158 -4.68 35.32 -32.69
CA ALA A 158 -4.64 35.57 -34.13
C ALA A 158 -5.50 34.56 -34.91
N ASN A 159 -5.51 33.29 -34.50
CA ASN A 159 -6.37 32.25 -35.08
C ASN A 159 -7.85 32.52 -34.80
N ALA A 160 -8.21 32.91 -33.58
CA ALA A 160 -9.59 33.28 -33.23
C ALA A 160 -10.09 34.49 -34.04
N VAL A 161 -9.22 35.49 -34.26
CA VAL A 161 -9.52 36.65 -35.13
C VAL A 161 -9.71 36.20 -36.58
N LYS A 162 -8.79 35.38 -37.10
CA LYS A 162 -8.89 34.84 -38.47
C LYS A 162 -10.18 34.04 -38.67
N ASP A 163 -10.54 33.16 -37.74
CA ASP A 163 -11.76 32.35 -37.82
C ASP A 163 -13.04 33.19 -37.76
N ARG A 164 -13.02 34.33 -37.05
CA ARG A 164 -14.17 35.23 -36.96
C ARG A 164 -14.41 36.04 -38.25
N TYR A 165 -13.36 36.51 -38.91
CA TYR A 165 -13.47 37.46 -40.02
C TYR A 165 -13.23 36.86 -41.42
N LEU A 166 -12.41 35.80 -41.53
CA LEU A 166 -12.10 35.17 -42.83
C LEU A 166 -13.08 34.04 -43.19
N GLY A 167 -14.15 33.85 -42.40
CA GLY A 167 -15.27 32.98 -42.76
C GLY A 167 -14.88 31.53 -43.02
N LYS A 168 -13.80 31.02 -42.41
CA LYS A 168 -13.57 29.58 -42.40
C LYS A 168 -14.81 28.95 -41.79
N GLN A 169 -15.52 28.13 -42.56
CA GLN A 169 -16.63 27.35 -42.03
C GLN A 169 -16.10 26.65 -40.79
N LYS A 170 -16.59 27.04 -39.60
CA LYS A 170 -16.34 26.26 -38.40
C LYS A 170 -16.80 24.87 -38.77
N GLU A 171 -15.86 23.94 -38.93
CA GLU A 171 -16.21 22.53 -38.81
C GLU A 171 -16.86 22.47 -37.43
N LYS A 172 -18.19 22.38 -37.39
CA LYS A 172 -18.92 22.16 -36.14
C LYS A 172 -18.14 21.03 -35.50
N LYS A 173 -17.50 21.25 -34.33
CA LYS A 173 -16.88 20.20 -33.52
C LYS A 173 -17.89 19.07 -33.61
N LYS A 174 -17.60 18.03 -34.40
CA LYS A 174 -18.54 16.93 -34.56
C LYS A 174 -18.67 16.47 -33.12
N ARG A 175 -19.84 16.67 -32.49
CA ARG A 175 -20.19 15.96 -31.25
C ARG A 175 -19.72 14.57 -31.55
N GLY A 176 -18.64 14.13 -30.89
CA GLY A 176 -17.94 12.93 -31.31
C GLY A 176 -19.02 11.90 -31.48
N ARG A 177 -19.27 11.44 -32.73
CA ARG A 177 -20.29 10.42 -32.95
C ARG A 177 -19.92 9.36 -31.94
N ARG A 178 -20.83 9.05 -31.01
CA ARG A 178 -20.63 8.06 -29.97
C ARG A 178 -20.23 6.77 -30.68
N LEU A 179 -18.93 6.57 -30.90
CA LEU A 179 -18.46 5.48 -31.76
C LEU A 179 -18.77 4.15 -31.08
N HIS A 180 -19.10 4.20 -29.79
CA HIS A 180 -19.81 3.16 -29.08
C HIS A 180 -20.93 3.80 -28.24
N GLU A 181 -22.19 3.71 -28.68
CA GLU A 181 -23.39 4.02 -27.88
C GLU A 181 -23.53 3.17 -26.59
N LYS A 182 -22.50 2.38 -26.25
CA LYS A 182 -22.48 1.40 -25.17
C LYS A 182 -21.46 1.67 -24.06
N LYS A 183 -20.61 2.72 -24.18
CA LYS A 183 -19.63 3.06 -23.13
C LYS A 183 -20.12 4.25 -22.33
N PHE A 184 -20.53 4.01 -21.08
CA PHE A 184 -20.79 5.07 -20.11
C PHE A 184 -19.45 5.65 -19.66
N VAL A 185 -19.20 6.91 -20.03
CA VAL A 185 -18.07 7.69 -19.53
C VAL A 185 -18.64 8.55 -18.40
N PHE A 186 -18.17 8.32 -17.18
CA PHE A 186 -18.65 9.02 -15.98
C PHE A 186 -17.95 10.36 -15.76
N ASP A 187 -16.74 10.51 -16.33
CA ASP A 187 -15.95 11.72 -16.25
C ASP A 187 -16.16 12.59 -17.49
N TRP A 188 -16.10 13.90 -17.30
CA TRP A 188 -16.07 14.85 -18.41
C TRP A 188 -14.70 14.80 -19.11
N ASP A 189 -14.70 14.86 -20.43
CA ASP A 189 -13.46 14.93 -21.19
C ASP A 189 -12.79 16.29 -20.98
N ALA A 190 -11.47 16.32 -20.77
CA ALA A 190 -10.72 17.58 -20.65
C ALA A 190 -10.84 18.44 -21.91
N GLY A 191 -11.12 17.84 -23.08
CA GLY A 191 -11.43 18.55 -24.32
C GLY A 191 -12.78 19.28 -24.36
N GLU A 192 -13.63 19.06 -23.35
CA GLU A 192 -14.89 19.78 -23.12
C GLU A 192 -14.73 20.98 -22.17
N ASP A 193 -13.53 21.21 -21.61
CA ASP A 193 -13.22 22.39 -20.83
C ASP A 193 -13.27 23.67 -21.69
N THR A 194 -14.02 24.67 -21.22
CA THR A 194 -14.21 25.97 -21.89
C THR A 194 -13.41 27.10 -21.25
N SER A 195 -12.71 26.84 -20.15
CA SER A 195 -12.01 27.87 -19.37
C SER A 195 -10.64 28.25 -19.93
N GLN A 196 -10.12 27.47 -20.89
CA GLN A 196 -8.86 27.75 -21.58
C GLN A 196 -9.02 28.96 -22.51
N ASP A 197 -8.71 30.14 -21.99
CA ASP A 197 -8.71 31.40 -22.72
C ASP A 197 -7.28 31.76 -23.14
N TYR A 198 -7.11 32.44 -24.28
CA TYR A 198 -5.83 32.98 -24.74
C TYR A 198 -5.58 34.39 -24.20
N ASN A 199 -6.61 35.05 -23.67
CA ASN A 199 -6.50 36.38 -23.12
C ASN A 199 -6.20 36.33 -21.62
N LYS A 200 -5.08 36.91 -21.21
CA LYS A 200 -4.64 36.99 -19.82
C LYS A 200 -5.69 37.56 -18.88
N LEU A 201 -6.51 38.53 -19.32
CA LEU A 201 -7.59 39.10 -18.50
C LEU A 201 -8.67 38.06 -18.12
N TYR A 202 -8.88 37.06 -18.97
CA TYR A 202 -9.86 36.00 -18.77
C TYR A 202 -9.25 34.71 -18.21
N GLN A 203 -7.92 34.54 -18.30
CA GLN A 203 -7.16 33.51 -17.58
C GLN A 203 -7.05 33.87 -16.08
N SER A 204 -6.67 35.11 -15.76
CA SER A 204 -6.58 35.62 -14.38
C SER A 204 -7.71 36.59 -14.05
N ARG A 205 -8.94 36.10 -14.14
CA ARG A 205 -10.14 36.91 -13.83
C ARG A 205 -10.03 37.45 -12.41
N HIS A 206 -10.23 38.76 -12.27
CA HIS A 206 -10.33 39.37 -10.95
C HIS A 206 -11.53 38.74 -10.22
N GLU A 207 -11.23 37.95 -9.19
CA GLU A 207 -12.25 37.36 -8.36
C GLU A 207 -12.97 38.44 -7.55
N ILE A 208 -14.30 38.33 -7.48
CA ILE A 208 -15.12 39.32 -6.80
C ILE A 208 -14.75 39.33 -5.31
N GLN A 209 -14.24 40.46 -4.86
CA GLN A 209 -14.08 40.74 -3.44
C GLN A 209 -15.37 41.39 -2.94
N PHE A 210 -16.23 40.63 -2.26
CA PHE A 210 -17.53 41.06 -1.73
C PHE A 210 -17.40 42.09 -0.59
N PHE A 211 -16.87 43.28 -0.90
CA PHE A 211 -16.56 44.36 0.03
C PHE A 211 -15.71 43.92 1.24
N GLY A 212 -14.91 42.85 1.09
CA GLY A 212 -14.12 42.24 2.17
C GLY A 212 -14.95 41.55 3.27
N ARG A 213 -16.26 41.38 3.08
CA ARG A 213 -17.20 40.82 4.08
C ARG A 213 -17.90 39.54 3.64
N GLY A 214 -18.13 39.38 2.34
CA GLY A 214 -18.70 38.14 1.79
C GLY A 214 -17.62 37.11 1.45
N SER A 215 -18.01 35.84 1.43
CA SER A 215 -17.15 34.72 1.06
C SER A 215 -17.82 33.88 -0.03
N VAL A 216 -17.01 33.25 -0.87
CA VAL A 216 -17.48 32.30 -1.87
C VAL A 216 -18.04 31.07 -1.15
N ALA A 217 -19.23 30.62 -1.57
CA ALA A 217 -19.90 29.48 -0.97
C ALA A 217 -19.11 28.17 -1.16
N GLY A 218 -19.13 27.30 -0.14
CA GLY A 218 -18.51 25.97 -0.19
C GLY A 218 -17.00 25.92 0.06
N MET A 219 -16.31 27.05 0.06
CA MET A 219 -14.89 27.16 0.42
C MET A 219 -14.73 27.55 1.90
N ASP A 220 -13.65 27.10 2.55
CA ASP A 220 -13.34 27.48 3.93
C ASP A 220 -13.18 29.00 4.05
N VAL A 221 -14.02 29.62 4.88
CA VAL A 221 -14.07 31.06 5.11
C VAL A 221 -12.74 31.58 5.66
N ASN A 222 -12.06 30.81 6.51
CA ASN A 222 -10.79 31.22 7.12
C ASN A 222 -9.63 31.16 6.11
N ALA A 223 -9.63 30.19 5.21
CA ALA A 223 -8.68 30.14 4.10
C ALA A 223 -8.90 31.34 3.15
N GLN A 224 -10.15 31.63 2.80
CA GLN A 224 -10.51 32.76 1.94
C GLN A 224 -10.12 34.11 2.56
N LYS A 225 -10.40 34.31 3.85
CA LYS A 225 -10.02 35.54 4.58
C LYS A 225 -8.51 35.77 4.56
N LYS A 226 -7.69 34.69 4.59
CA LYS A 226 -6.23 34.78 4.57
C LYS A 226 -5.66 35.19 3.21
N GLU A 227 -6.28 34.74 2.12
CA GLU A 227 -5.78 35.01 0.75
C GLU A 227 -6.31 36.33 0.17
N LYS A 228 -7.56 36.70 0.48
CA LYS A 228 -8.32 37.68 -0.32
C LYS A 228 -8.53 39.05 0.34
N ASN A 229 -8.17 39.22 1.62
CA ASN A 229 -8.65 40.38 2.39
C ASN A 229 -7.67 41.55 2.52
N SER A 230 -6.46 41.47 1.94
CA SER A 230 -5.42 42.50 2.15
C SER A 230 -5.87 43.91 1.74
N PHE A 231 -6.56 44.04 0.59
CA PHE A 231 -6.97 45.35 0.05
C PHE A 231 -8.02 46.06 0.91
N TYR A 232 -9.12 45.37 1.24
CA TYR A 232 -10.18 45.96 2.08
C TYR A 232 -9.75 46.12 3.53
N GLN A 233 -8.84 45.28 4.03
CA GLN A 233 -8.28 45.45 5.37
C GLN A 233 -7.49 46.76 5.49
N GLU A 234 -6.58 47.02 4.54
CA GLU A 234 -5.83 48.29 4.48
C GLU A 234 -6.77 49.50 4.29
N MET A 235 -7.80 49.37 3.45
CA MET A 235 -8.82 50.41 3.26
C MET A 235 -9.62 50.69 4.56
N MET A 236 -9.98 49.66 5.32
CA MET A 236 -10.71 49.82 6.58
C MET A 236 -9.82 50.40 7.68
N GLU A 237 -8.53 50.06 7.69
CA GLU A 237 -7.56 50.64 8.62
C GLU A 237 -7.31 52.13 8.36
N THR A 238 -7.37 52.57 7.11
CA THR A 238 -7.22 53.99 6.76
C THR A 238 -8.49 54.81 6.97
N ARG A 239 -9.67 54.24 6.71
CA ARG A 239 -10.95 54.98 6.74
C ARG A 239 -11.69 55.02 8.08
N ARG A 240 -11.48 54.04 8.97
CA ARG A 240 -12.18 53.97 10.26
C ARG A 240 -11.69 55.02 11.26
N THR A 241 -12.61 55.58 12.04
CA THR A 241 -12.29 56.39 13.23
C THR A 241 -11.67 55.54 14.34
N ALA A 242 -11.08 56.18 15.34
CA ALA A 242 -10.46 55.48 16.48
C ALA A 242 -11.46 54.56 17.21
N ASP A 243 -12.67 55.06 17.46
CA ASP A 243 -13.74 54.32 18.15
C ASP A 243 -14.21 53.10 17.34
N GLU A 244 -14.37 53.24 16.02
CA GLU A 244 -14.74 52.13 15.13
C GLU A 244 -13.65 51.05 15.05
N LYS A 245 -12.38 51.45 15.10
CA LYS A 245 -11.25 50.51 15.18
C LYS A 245 -11.30 49.71 16.48
N GLU A 246 -11.63 50.36 17.60
CA GLU A 246 -11.76 49.69 18.90
C GLU A 246 -12.96 48.72 18.94
N GLN A 247 -14.12 49.12 18.42
CA GLN A 247 -15.28 48.24 18.31
C GLN A 247 -15.00 47.01 17.44
N GLU A 248 -14.34 47.19 16.29
CA GLU A 248 -13.97 46.07 15.44
C GLU A 248 -12.96 45.15 16.12
N LYS A 249 -11.96 45.72 16.81
CA LYS A 249 -10.98 44.94 17.57
C LYS A 249 -11.69 44.08 18.62
N ASN A 250 -12.62 44.66 19.37
CA ASN A 250 -13.41 43.94 20.36
C ASN A 250 -14.27 42.82 19.73
N ARG A 251 -14.86 43.06 18.54
CA ARG A 251 -15.59 42.03 17.79
C ARG A 251 -14.66 40.89 17.35
N LEU A 252 -13.50 41.21 16.78
CA LEU A 252 -12.50 40.24 16.34
C LEU A 252 -11.95 39.43 17.51
N GLU A 253 -11.76 40.04 18.68
CA GLU A 253 -11.36 39.31 19.90
C GLU A 253 -12.45 38.34 20.36
N LYS A 254 -13.74 38.72 20.29
CA LYS A 254 -14.88 37.81 20.56
C LYS A 254 -14.98 36.68 19.53
N GLU A 255 -14.72 36.94 18.26
CA GLU A 255 -14.70 35.90 17.21
C GLU A 255 -13.51 34.95 17.43
N LYS A 256 -12.31 35.48 17.67
CA LYS A 256 -11.11 34.68 17.99
C LYS A 256 -11.28 33.83 19.25
N THR A 257 -11.96 34.31 20.29
CA THR A 257 -12.23 33.51 21.48
C THR A 257 -13.21 32.37 21.20
N LYS A 258 -14.24 32.61 20.38
CA LYS A 258 -15.13 31.55 19.89
C LYS A 258 -14.39 30.52 19.03
N GLU A 259 -13.57 30.98 18.08
CA GLU A 259 -12.74 30.10 17.24
C GLU A 259 -11.77 29.26 18.08
N LYS A 260 -11.10 29.87 19.07
CA LYS A 260 -10.22 29.15 20.00
C LYS A 260 -10.98 28.11 20.82
N LYS A 261 -12.19 28.42 21.27
CA LYS A 261 -13.03 27.47 22.01
C LYS A 261 -13.42 26.29 21.13
N VAL A 262 -13.92 26.53 19.93
CA VAL A 262 -14.25 25.47 18.97
C VAL A 262 -13.02 24.63 18.64
N ALA A 263 -11.89 25.27 18.35
CA ALA A 263 -10.62 24.59 18.07
C ALA A 263 -10.12 23.77 19.28
N HIS A 264 -10.39 24.21 20.51
CA HIS A 264 -10.05 23.50 21.74
C HIS A 264 -10.96 22.26 21.95
N ASP A 265 -12.25 22.39 21.71
CA ASP A 265 -13.21 21.29 21.89
C ASP A 265 -13.02 20.21 20.80
N ASP A 266 -12.70 20.62 19.57
CA ASP A 266 -12.47 19.74 18.42
C ASP A 266 -11.00 19.27 18.26
N ARG A 267 -10.18 19.44 19.31
CA ARG A 267 -8.80 18.92 19.31
C ARG A 267 -8.78 17.42 19.05
N HIS A 268 -7.72 16.97 18.38
CA HIS A 268 -7.44 15.55 18.22
C HIS A 268 -7.16 14.89 19.58
N TRP A 269 -7.59 13.63 19.77
CA TRP A 269 -7.49 12.90 21.04
C TRP A 269 -6.07 12.83 21.62
N ARG A 270 -5.04 12.88 20.78
CA ARG A 270 -3.61 12.92 21.17
C ARG A 270 -3.24 14.14 22.02
N MET A 271 -4.00 15.23 21.92
CA MET A 271 -3.77 16.48 22.66
C MET A 271 -4.71 16.64 23.85
N LYS A 272 -5.60 15.66 24.08
CA LYS A 272 -6.60 15.68 25.14
C LYS A 272 -6.15 14.80 26.30
N GLU A 273 -6.56 15.14 27.51
CA GLU A 273 -6.45 14.23 28.65
C GLU A 273 -7.57 13.18 28.64
N LEU A 274 -7.42 12.09 29.41
CA LEU A 274 -8.39 11.00 29.44
C LEU A 274 -9.76 11.46 29.96
N SER A 275 -9.76 12.37 30.94
CA SER A 275 -10.96 12.98 31.52
C SER A 275 -11.74 13.85 30.53
N GLU A 276 -11.05 14.43 29.54
CA GLU A 276 -11.63 15.30 28.51
C GLU A 276 -12.14 14.51 27.28
N MET A 277 -11.91 13.20 27.21
CA MET A 277 -12.27 12.37 26.06
C MET A 277 -13.79 12.15 25.97
N THR A 278 -14.39 12.69 24.90
CA THR A 278 -15.80 12.50 24.58
C THR A 278 -16.04 11.22 23.76
N ASP A 279 -17.29 10.77 23.64
CA ASP A 279 -17.62 9.61 22.79
C ASP A 279 -17.30 9.83 21.30
N ARG A 280 -17.36 11.09 20.83
CA ARG A 280 -16.87 11.46 19.49
C ARG A 280 -15.37 11.21 19.36
N ASP A 281 -14.59 11.61 20.36
CA ASP A 281 -13.14 11.41 20.36
C ASP A 281 -12.80 9.92 20.38
N TRP A 282 -13.54 9.11 21.14
CA TRP A 282 -13.39 7.65 21.13
C TRP A 282 -13.78 7.01 19.81
N ARG A 283 -14.73 7.59 19.08
CA ARG A 283 -15.06 7.15 17.71
C ARG A 283 -13.91 7.47 16.75
N ILE A 284 -13.39 8.70 16.78
CA ILE A 284 -12.22 9.10 15.98
C ILE A 284 -11.00 8.24 16.32
N PHE A 285 -10.75 7.98 17.61
CA PHE A 285 -9.68 7.10 18.06
C PHE A 285 -9.79 5.70 17.42
N ARG A 286 -10.99 5.12 17.40
CA ARG A 286 -11.23 3.82 16.77
C ARG A 286 -11.06 3.89 15.26
N GLU A 287 -11.53 4.95 14.61
CA GLU A 287 -11.33 5.19 13.17
C GLU A 287 -9.83 5.28 12.82
N ASP A 288 -9.05 6.05 13.57
CA ASP A 288 -7.59 6.22 13.34
C ASP A 288 -6.82 4.90 13.44
N PHE A 289 -7.22 4.02 14.37
CA PHE A 289 -6.62 2.71 14.55
C PHE A 289 -7.33 1.59 13.76
N ASN A 290 -8.32 1.94 12.93
CA ASN A 290 -9.18 1.01 12.18
C ASN A 290 -9.77 -0.11 13.05
N ILE A 291 -10.28 0.25 14.23
CA ILE A 291 -10.90 -0.68 15.18
C ILE A 291 -12.41 -0.64 14.96
N SER A 292 -13.01 -1.78 14.63
CA SER A 292 -14.47 -1.97 14.60
C SER A 292 -14.88 -2.99 15.64
N ILE A 293 -16.01 -2.77 16.29
CA ILE A 293 -16.44 -3.55 17.45
C ILE A 293 -17.88 -4.02 17.25
N LYS A 294 -18.16 -5.27 17.63
CA LYS A 294 -19.53 -5.81 17.74
C LYS A 294 -19.72 -6.48 19.10
N GLY A 295 -20.95 -6.48 19.59
CA GLY A 295 -21.34 -7.18 20.83
C GLY A 295 -21.31 -6.30 22.07
N GLY A 296 -22.49 -5.93 22.57
CA GLY A 296 -22.75 -5.33 23.90
C GLY A 296 -21.99 -4.03 24.23
N LYS A 297 -22.03 -3.62 25.50
CA LYS A 297 -21.30 -2.46 26.02
C LYS A 297 -19.82 -2.82 26.19
N VAL A 298 -18.97 -2.34 25.30
CA VAL A 298 -17.53 -2.64 25.30
C VAL A 298 -16.76 -1.49 25.98
N PRO A 299 -15.76 -1.79 26.83
CA PRO A 299 -14.93 -0.77 27.47
C PRO A 299 -14.16 0.08 26.46
N ARG A 300 -13.76 1.27 26.92
CA ARG A 300 -12.97 2.21 26.13
C ARG A 300 -11.57 1.65 25.86
N PRO A 301 -10.99 1.86 24.66
CA PRO A 301 -9.66 1.37 24.34
C PRO A 301 -8.55 2.15 25.07
N LEU A 302 -7.40 1.53 25.26
CA LEU A 302 -6.21 2.15 25.87
C LEU A 302 -5.55 3.14 24.91
N ARG A 303 -5.26 4.37 25.38
CA ARG A 303 -4.51 5.37 24.59
C ARG A 303 -3.00 5.23 24.75
N ASN A 304 -2.54 4.74 25.89
CA ASN A 304 -1.15 4.41 26.17
C ASN A 304 -1.13 3.33 27.28
N TRP A 305 0.05 2.87 27.69
CA TRP A 305 0.17 1.87 28.75
C TRP A 305 -0.06 2.43 30.17
N GLU A 306 0.12 3.73 30.39
CA GLU A 306 -0.10 4.35 31.70
C GLU A 306 -1.57 4.28 32.14
N GLU A 307 -2.48 4.34 31.16
CA GLU A 307 -3.93 4.21 31.36
C GLU A 307 -4.41 2.74 31.46
N SER A 308 -3.49 1.76 31.46
CA SER A 308 -3.85 0.33 31.45
C SER A 308 -4.47 -0.19 32.74
N GLY A 309 -4.21 0.48 33.87
CA GLY A 309 -4.63 0.00 35.20
C GLY A 309 -3.93 -1.30 35.63
N PHE A 310 -2.80 -1.65 35.02
CA PHE A 310 -2.05 -2.86 35.37
C PHE A 310 -1.36 -2.73 36.75
N PRO A 311 -1.18 -3.84 37.49
CA PRO A 311 -0.30 -3.88 38.64
C PRO A 311 1.13 -3.46 38.26
N ASP A 312 1.84 -2.79 39.17
CA ASP A 312 3.20 -2.27 38.96
C ASP A 312 4.18 -3.32 38.41
N GLU A 313 4.08 -4.57 38.89
CA GLU A 313 4.93 -5.68 38.44
C GLU A 313 4.72 -5.98 36.94
N VAL A 314 3.45 -6.02 36.50
CA VAL A 314 3.09 -6.29 35.10
C VAL A 314 3.45 -5.09 34.23
N TYR A 315 3.18 -3.87 34.70
CA TYR A 315 3.53 -2.65 33.98
C TYR A 315 5.04 -2.52 33.75
N ARG A 316 5.86 -2.81 34.77
CA ARG A 316 7.33 -2.83 34.63
C ARG A 316 7.80 -3.91 33.65
N ALA A 317 7.19 -5.09 33.68
CA ALA A 317 7.51 -6.16 32.73
C ALA A 317 7.24 -5.73 31.27
N VAL A 318 6.12 -5.04 31.00
CA VAL A 318 5.78 -4.49 29.68
C VAL A 318 6.85 -3.50 29.20
N GLN A 319 7.31 -2.62 30.10
CA GLN A 319 8.36 -1.63 29.79
C GLN A 319 9.72 -2.28 29.54
N GLU A 320 10.13 -3.25 30.38
CA GLU A 320 11.44 -3.92 30.28
C GLU A 320 11.56 -4.78 29.01
N ILE A 321 10.46 -5.45 28.61
CA ILE A 321 10.43 -6.24 27.37
C ILE A 321 10.47 -5.34 26.12
N GLY A 322 10.11 -4.05 26.25
CA GLY A 322 10.23 -3.04 25.19
C GLY A 322 8.95 -2.78 24.40
N TYR A 323 7.77 -3.05 24.97
CA TYR A 323 6.49 -2.68 24.38
C TYR A 323 6.21 -1.19 24.61
N LEU A 324 6.68 -0.32 23.71
CA LEU A 324 6.56 1.14 23.87
C LEU A 324 5.11 1.65 23.83
N GLU A 325 4.29 1.12 22.92
CA GLU A 325 2.91 1.55 22.67
C GLU A 325 2.03 0.33 22.41
N PRO A 326 0.77 0.32 22.89
CA PRO A 326 -0.13 -0.78 22.61
C PRO A 326 -0.53 -0.79 21.12
N THR A 327 -0.58 -1.97 20.52
CA THR A 327 -1.06 -2.16 19.14
C THR A 327 -2.59 -2.03 19.07
N PRO A 328 -3.21 -1.79 17.89
CA PRO A 328 -4.66 -1.60 17.78
C PRO A 328 -5.50 -2.72 18.44
N ILE A 329 -5.08 -3.99 18.27
CA ILE A 329 -5.77 -5.11 18.90
C ILE A 329 -5.60 -5.10 20.41
N GLN A 330 -4.41 -4.78 20.92
CA GLN A 330 -4.12 -4.69 22.35
C GLN A 330 -4.95 -3.59 23.01
N ARG A 331 -5.03 -2.41 22.37
CA ARG A 331 -5.78 -1.25 22.87
C ARG A 331 -7.21 -1.59 23.22
N GLN A 332 -7.88 -2.39 22.39
CA GLN A 332 -9.29 -2.70 22.58
C GLN A 332 -9.52 -4.06 23.26
N ALA A 333 -8.73 -5.09 22.97
CA ALA A 333 -8.93 -6.43 23.53
C ALA A 333 -8.50 -6.53 25.01
N ILE A 334 -7.47 -5.80 25.44
CA ILE A 334 -6.99 -5.87 26.82
C ILE A 334 -8.04 -5.38 27.82
N PRO A 335 -8.66 -4.18 27.65
CA PRO A 335 -9.73 -3.74 28.55
C PRO A 335 -10.91 -4.71 28.63
N ILE A 336 -11.27 -5.34 27.50
CA ILE A 336 -12.33 -6.37 27.48
C ILE A 336 -11.90 -7.61 28.26
N GLY A 337 -10.63 -8.00 28.08
CA GLY A 337 -9.98 -9.08 28.79
C GLY A 337 -10.05 -8.91 30.31
N LEU A 338 -9.70 -7.71 30.78
CA LEU A 338 -9.71 -7.35 32.20
C LEU A 338 -11.10 -7.41 32.83
N GLN A 339 -12.16 -7.22 32.04
CA GLN A 339 -13.56 -7.34 32.50
C GLN A 339 -14.08 -8.79 32.50
N ASN A 340 -13.21 -9.80 32.37
CA ASN A 340 -13.61 -11.20 32.23
C ASN A 340 -14.63 -11.45 31.12
N ARG A 341 -14.63 -10.69 30.03
CA ARG A 341 -15.58 -10.88 28.94
C ARG A 341 -14.94 -11.72 27.83
N ASP A 342 -15.72 -12.58 27.18
CA ASP A 342 -15.20 -13.40 26.08
C ASP A 342 -14.91 -12.51 24.86
N VAL A 343 -13.86 -12.84 24.09
CA VAL A 343 -13.37 -11.97 23.01
C VAL A 343 -13.16 -12.76 21.73
N ILE A 344 -13.63 -12.20 20.61
CA ILE A 344 -13.23 -12.62 19.27
C ILE A 344 -12.38 -11.51 18.66
N GLY A 345 -11.07 -11.73 18.56
CA GLY A 345 -10.16 -10.81 17.90
C GLY A 345 -9.93 -11.19 16.45
N VAL A 346 -10.40 -10.36 15.53
CA VAL A 346 -10.17 -10.51 14.11
C VAL A 346 -9.02 -9.61 13.69
N ALA A 347 -7.83 -10.21 13.59
CA ALA A 347 -6.61 -9.50 13.25
C ALA A 347 -5.57 -10.44 12.64
N GLU A 348 -4.75 -9.91 11.73
CA GLU A 348 -3.69 -10.66 11.06
C GLU A 348 -2.55 -11.03 12.03
N THR A 349 -1.76 -12.04 11.67
CA THR A 349 -0.52 -12.41 12.38
C THR A 349 0.45 -11.23 12.44
N GLY A 350 1.10 -11.01 13.59
CA GLY A 350 2.01 -9.88 13.80
C GLY A 350 1.34 -8.57 14.21
N SER A 351 0.02 -8.54 14.38
CA SER A 351 -0.72 -7.39 14.94
C SER A 351 -0.57 -7.22 16.47
N GLY A 352 0.18 -8.11 17.13
CA GLY A 352 0.36 -8.09 18.59
C GLY A 352 -0.69 -8.88 19.38
N LYS A 353 -1.37 -9.85 18.74
CA LYS A 353 -2.40 -10.71 19.36
C LYS A 353 -1.92 -11.39 20.64
N THR A 354 -0.70 -11.91 20.64
CA THR A 354 -0.12 -12.67 21.76
C THR A 354 -0.17 -11.87 23.07
N ALA A 355 0.39 -10.66 23.09
CA ALA A 355 0.31 -9.81 24.28
C ALA A 355 -1.12 -9.36 24.60
N ALA A 356 -2.01 -9.26 23.61
CA ALA A 356 -3.41 -8.85 23.83
C ALA A 356 -4.20 -9.84 24.69
N PHE A 357 -3.95 -11.15 24.55
CA PHE A 357 -4.55 -12.16 25.44
C PHE A 357 -3.70 -12.52 26.64
N LEU A 358 -2.37 -12.39 26.56
CA LEU A 358 -1.49 -12.69 27.69
C LEU A 358 -1.62 -11.66 28.79
N LEU A 359 -1.66 -10.37 28.49
CA LEU A 359 -1.64 -9.34 29.53
C LEU A 359 -2.80 -9.43 30.52
N PRO A 360 -4.08 -9.59 30.08
CA PRO A 360 -5.18 -9.81 31.03
C PRO A 360 -5.03 -11.09 31.86
N LEU A 361 -4.50 -12.16 31.27
CA LEU A 361 -4.19 -13.40 31.99
C LEU A 361 -3.12 -13.18 33.06
N LEU A 362 -2.03 -12.50 32.73
CA LEU A 362 -0.92 -12.24 33.64
C LEU A 362 -1.37 -11.34 34.80
N VAL A 363 -2.17 -10.30 34.53
CA VAL A 363 -2.78 -9.44 35.56
C VAL A 363 -3.61 -10.26 36.53
N TRP A 364 -4.41 -11.20 36.03
CA TRP A 364 -5.22 -12.07 36.87
C TRP A 364 -4.34 -13.02 37.72
N ILE A 365 -3.38 -13.73 37.11
CA ILE A 365 -2.49 -14.64 37.86
C ILE A 365 -1.72 -13.91 38.96
N THR A 366 -1.23 -12.69 38.70
CA THR A 366 -0.46 -11.93 39.69
C THR A 366 -1.33 -11.33 40.79
N SER A 367 -2.62 -11.08 40.52
CA SER A 367 -3.59 -10.63 41.53
C SER A 367 -3.94 -11.71 42.57
N LEU A 368 -3.80 -13.00 42.23
CA LEU A 368 -4.11 -14.09 43.16
C LEU A 368 -3.17 -14.08 44.39
N PRO A 369 -3.68 -14.29 45.61
CA PRO A 369 -2.84 -14.42 46.80
C PRO A 369 -1.75 -15.48 46.62
N LYS A 370 -0.55 -15.22 47.14
CA LYS A 370 0.59 -16.17 47.02
C LYS A 370 0.27 -17.55 47.64
N ILE A 371 -0.57 -17.58 48.68
CA ILE A 371 -0.98 -18.83 49.33
C ILE A 371 -1.88 -19.69 48.43
N GLU A 372 -2.73 -19.06 47.63
CA GLU A 372 -3.58 -19.74 46.64
C GLU A 372 -2.77 -20.21 45.42
N ARG A 373 -1.65 -19.55 45.13
CA ARG A 373 -0.70 -19.97 44.09
C ARG A 373 0.22 -21.13 44.51
N GLN A 374 0.42 -21.35 45.82
CA GLN A 374 1.38 -22.31 46.37
C GLN A 374 0.70 -23.55 46.98
N GLU A 375 -0.33 -24.05 46.32
CA GLU A 375 -1.07 -25.22 46.77
C GLU A 375 -0.20 -26.50 46.79
N HIS A 376 -0.51 -27.43 47.70
CA HIS A 376 0.25 -28.67 47.87
C HIS A 376 0.01 -29.74 46.78
N SER A 377 -1.02 -29.56 45.94
CA SER A 377 -1.40 -30.51 44.89
C SER A 377 -1.47 -29.81 43.53
N ASP A 378 -0.83 -30.40 42.52
CA ASP A 378 -0.85 -29.90 41.15
C ASP A 378 -2.23 -30.13 40.50
N GLN A 379 -3.02 -29.06 40.37
CA GLN A 379 -4.37 -29.10 39.77
C GLN A 379 -4.39 -28.82 38.25
N GLY A 380 -3.22 -28.73 37.62
CA GLY A 380 -3.06 -28.40 36.19
C GLY A 380 -2.85 -26.91 35.93
N PRO A 381 -2.97 -26.42 34.69
CA PRO A 381 -2.73 -25.04 34.35
C PRO A 381 -3.95 -24.14 34.60
N TYR A 382 -3.68 -22.87 34.87
CA TYR A 382 -4.70 -21.81 34.87
C TYR A 382 -5.18 -21.48 33.45
N ALA A 383 -4.27 -21.54 32.48
CA ALA A 383 -4.55 -21.18 31.10
C ALA A 383 -4.05 -22.21 30.09
N ILE A 384 -4.83 -22.38 29.03
CA ILE A 384 -4.42 -23.16 27.84
C ILE A 384 -4.45 -22.25 26.63
N ILE A 385 -3.35 -22.25 25.89
CA ILE A 385 -3.23 -21.57 24.60
C ILE A 385 -3.10 -22.62 23.51
N LEU A 386 -4.16 -22.76 22.71
CA LEU A 386 -4.18 -23.62 21.54
C LEU A 386 -3.70 -22.87 20.32
N ALA A 387 -2.74 -23.46 19.61
CA ALA A 387 -2.24 -22.98 18.33
C ALA A 387 -2.29 -24.12 17.29
N PRO A 388 -2.65 -23.86 16.01
CA PRO A 388 -2.77 -24.89 14.98
C PRO A 388 -1.46 -25.57 14.63
N THR A 389 -0.33 -24.86 14.76
CA THR A 389 0.98 -25.42 14.40
C THR A 389 2.00 -25.24 15.50
N ARG A 390 3.03 -26.10 15.44
CA ARG A 390 4.13 -26.08 16.41
C ARG A 390 4.92 -24.79 16.33
N GLU A 391 5.14 -24.28 15.12
CA GLU A 391 5.89 -23.05 14.90
C GLU A 391 5.19 -21.85 15.56
N LEU A 392 3.85 -21.78 15.47
CA LEU A 392 3.10 -20.73 16.16
C LEU A 392 3.11 -20.93 17.68
N ALA A 393 2.95 -22.17 18.15
CA ALA A 393 3.05 -22.49 19.58
C ALA A 393 4.41 -22.10 20.17
N THR A 394 5.52 -22.38 19.48
CA THR A 394 6.87 -21.98 19.90
C THR A 394 7.04 -20.46 19.91
N GLN A 395 6.49 -19.73 18.93
CA GLN A 395 6.50 -18.26 18.95
C GLN A 395 5.73 -17.70 20.16
N ILE A 396 4.57 -18.28 20.47
CA ILE A 396 3.79 -17.91 21.65
C ILE A 396 4.57 -18.25 22.92
N GLU A 397 5.25 -19.39 22.98
CA GLU A 397 6.07 -19.80 24.13
C GLU A 397 7.25 -18.86 24.36
N GLU A 398 8.00 -18.51 23.31
CA GLU A 398 9.10 -17.54 23.39
C GLU A 398 8.61 -16.20 23.93
N GLU A 399 7.45 -15.73 23.45
CA GLU A 399 6.88 -14.47 23.91
C GLU A 399 6.35 -14.55 25.34
N THR A 400 5.65 -15.64 25.69
CA THR A 400 5.11 -15.85 27.04
C THR A 400 6.24 -15.99 28.06
N ASN A 401 7.35 -16.64 27.70
CA ASN A 401 8.51 -16.79 28.58
C ASN A 401 9.22 -15.47 28.89
N LYS A 402 9.14 -14.45 28.03
CA LYS A 402 9.68 -13.11 28.34
C LYS A 402 8.95 -12.50 29.54
N PHE A 403 7.62 -12.59 29.55
CA PHE A 403 6.80 -12.14 30.67
C PHE A 403 6.92 -13.08 31.87
N GLY A 404 6.89 -14.40 31.63
CA GLY A 404 6.91 -15.42 32.67
C GLY A 404 8.17 -15.37 33.54
N LYS A 405 9.34 -15.11 32.95
CA LYS A 405 10.61 -14.95 33.70
C LYS A 405 10.60 -13.78 34.67
N LEU A 406 9.95 -12.67 34.30
CA LEU A 406 9.89 -11.46 35.14
C LEU A 406 8.82 -11.59 36.24
N LEU A 407 7.71 -12.28 35.96
CA LEU A 407 6.56 -12.41 36.86
C LEU A 407 6.56 -13.71 37.68
N GLY A 408 7.53 -14.60 37.46
CA GLY A 408 7.61 -15.90 38.14
C GLY A 408 6.51 -16.88 37.71
N ILE A 409 6.09 -16.84 36.44
CA ILE A 409 5.04 -17.70 35.88
C ILE A 409 5.68 -18.78 35.02
N ARG A 410 5.41 -20.05 35.30
CA ARG A 410 5.94 -21.21 34.58
C ARG A 410 5.06 -21.50 33.38
N THR A 411 5.72 -21.73 32.25
CA THR A 411 5.06 -22.05 30.98
C THR A 411 5.65 -23.33 30.41
N VAL A 412 4.80 -24.17 29.80
CA VAL A 412 5.24 -25.41 29.17
C VAL A 412 4.57 -25.55 27.80
N SER A 413 5.36 -25.85 26.77
CA SER A 413 4.85 -26.21 25.46
C SER A 413 4.60 -27.71 25.30
N VAL A 414 3.36 -28.05 24.93
CA VAL A 414 2.89 -29.40 24.64
C VAL A 414 2.66 -29.52 23.14
N ILE A 415 3.77 -29.63 22.42
CA ILE A 415 3.84 -29.72 20.96
C ILE A 415 4.48 -31.03 20.54
N GLY A 416 4.11 -31.60 19.40
CA GLY A 416 4.79 -32.83 18.98
C GLY A 416 6.27 -32.56 18.59
N GLY A 417 7.06 -33.61 18.38
CA GLY A 417 8.45 -33.50 17.89
C GLY A 417 9.50 -33.12 18.93
N ALA A 418 9.08 -32.60 20.08
CA ALA A 418 9.89 -32.56 21.29
C ALA A 418 9.82 -33.89 22.04
N SER A 419 10.83 -34.16 22.88
CA SER A 419 10.90 -35.41 23.66
C SER A 419 9.72 -35.52 24.61
N ARG A 420 9.06 -36.69 24.60
CA ARG A 420 7.94 -36.98 25.51
C ARG A 420 8.38 -36.97 26.97
N GLU A 421 9.60 -37.42 27.24
CA GLU A 421 10.17 -37.48 28.60
C GLU A 421 10.41 -36.07 29.14
N GLU A 422 10.99 -35.19 28.32
CA GLU A 422 11.24 -33.80 28.71
C GLU A 422 9.93 -33.04 28.99
N GLN A 423 8.92 -33.21 28.12
CA GLN A 423 7.59 -32.64 28.34
C GLN A 423 6.94 -33.20 29.60
N GLY A 424 7.00 -34.52 29.79
CA GLY A 424 6.44 -35.17 30.97
C GLY A 424 7.10 -34.69 32.27
N MET A 425 8.42 -34.48 32.26
CA MET A 425 9.14 -33.93 33.40
C MET A 425 8.71 -32.49 33.70
N LYS A 426 8.62 -31.62 32.69
CA LYS A 426 8.17 -30.23 32.85
C LYS A 426 6.74 -30.13 33.38
N LEU A 427 5.84 -30.99 32.90
CA LEU A 427 4.46 -31.04 33.38
C LEU A 427 4.36 -31.48 34.85
N ARG A 428 5.25 -32.38 35.30
CA ARG A 428 5.33 -32.83 36.71
C ARG A 428 5.89 -31.77 37.66
N MET A 429 6.54 -30.73 37.15
CA MET A 429 7.06 -29.64 37.98
C MET A 429 6.01 -28.58 38.33
N GLY A 430 4.75 -28.78 37.91
CA GLY A 430 3.67 -27.80 38.01
C GLY A 430 3.80 -26.69 36.95
N VAL A 431 2.69 -26.27 36.37
CA VAL A 431 2.65 -25.30 35.27
C VAL A 431 1.43 -24.39 35.41
N GLU A 432 1.60 -23.08 35.25
CA GLU A 432 0.49 -22.12 35.22
C GLU A 432 -0.11 -21.96 33.82
N VAL A 433 0.72 -21.96 32.77
CA VAL A 433 0.27 -21.76 31.38
C VAL A 433 0.78 -22.88 30.48
N VAL A 434 -0.14 -23.57 29.81
CA VAL A 434 0.17 -24.59 28.81
C VAL A 434 -0.09 -24.05 27.41
N ILE A 435 0.90 -24.19 26.53
CA ILE A 435 0.79 -23.79 25.12
C ILE A 435 0.86 -25.07 24.29
N ALA A 436 -0.15 -25.36 23.47
CA ALA A 436 -0.26 -26.67 22.85
C ALA A 436 -0.83 -26.65 21.44
N THR A 437 -0.49 -27.70 20.68
CA THR A 437 -1.20 -28.05 19.45
C THR A 437 -2.32 -29.04 19.75
N PRO A 438 -3.53 -28.92 19.15
CA PRO A 438 -4.71 -29.72 19.53
C PRO A 438 -4.44 -31.23 19.64
N GLY A 439 -3.93 -31.87 18.60
CA GLY A 439 -3.69 -33.32 18.63
C GLY A 439 -2.72 -33.76 19.74
N ARG A 440 -1.66 -32.99 20.01
CA ARG A 440 -0.71 -33.35 21.08
C ARG A 440 -1.30 -33.14 22.48
N LEU A 441 -2.11 -32.10 22.67
CA LEU A 441 -2.79 -31.86 23.94
C LEU A 441 -3.80 -32.98 24.22
N MET A 442 -4.53 -33.41 23.20
CA MET A 442 -5.47 -34.53 23.32
C MET A 442 -4.79 -35.79 23.83
N ASP A 443 -3.66 -36.20 23.21
CA ASP A 443 -2.89 -37.36 23.68
C ASP A 443 -2.52 -37.24 25.18
N VAL A 444 -2.17 -36.03 25.63
CA VAL A 444 -1.74 -35.76 27.00
C VAL A 444 -2.93 -35.83 27.97
N LEU A 445 -4.10 -35.36 27.56
CA LEU A 445 -5.35 -35.42 28.35
C LEU A 445 -5.91 -36.84 28.44
N GLU A 446 -5.97 -37.57 27.31
CA GLU A 446 -6.49 -38.95 27.27
C GLU A 446 -5.66 -39.89 28.14
N ASN A 447 -4.32 -39.72 28.14
CA ASN A 447 -3.42 -40.50 28.98
C ASN A 447 -3.28 -39.94 30.41
N ARG A 448 -4.03 -38.90 30.78
CA ARG A 448 -4.02 -38.25 32.10
C ARG A 448 -2.63 -37.79 32.57
N TYR A 449 -1.78 -37.36 31.64
CA TYR A 449 -0.52 -36.70 31.97
C TYR A 449 -0.74 -35.26 32.45
N LEU A 450 -1.89 -34.66 32.10
CA LEU A 450 -2.33 -33.33 32.52
C LEU A 450 -3.83 -33.39 32.83
N LEU A 451 -4.26 -32.63 33.84
CA LEU A 451 -5.66 -32.39 34.16
C LEU A 451 -5.96 -30.90 34.01
N LEU A 452 -7.21 -30.53 33.75
CA LEU A 452 -7.63 -29.14 33.49
C LEU A 452 -8.59 -28.59 34.56
N ASN A 453 -8.48 -29.08 35.79
CA ASN A 453 -9.45 -28.82 36.86
C ASN A 453 -9.54 -27.34 37.23
N GLN A 454 -8.41 -26.62 37.21
CA GLN A 454 -8.35 -25.19 37.54
C GLN A 454 -8.23 -24.25 36.31
N CYS A 455 -8.51 -24.77 35.10
CA CYS A 455 -8.37 -23.96 33.89
C CYS A 455 -9.52 -22.97 33.76
N THR A 456 -9.20 -21.67 33.91
CA THR A 456 -10.14 -20.54 33.84
C THR A 456 -9.90 -19.66 32.62
N TYR A 457 -8.90 -19.95 31.80
CA TYR A 457 -8.58 -19.17 30.61
C TYR A 457 -8.28 -20.06 29.40
N VAL A 458 -9.04 -19.89 28.31
CA VAL A 458 -8.90 -20.67 27.09
C VAL A 458 -8.66 -19.74 25.92
N ILE A 459 -7.57 -19.97 25.19
CA ILE A 459 -7.21 -19.18 24.02
C ILE A 459 -7.14 -20.09 22.80
N LEU A 460 -7.85 -19.71 21.73
CA LEU A 460 -7.78 -20.33 20.41
C LEU A 460 -7.14 -19.33 19.45
N ASP A 461 -5.84 -19.45 19.16
CA ASP A 461 -5.16 -18.57 18.20
C ASP A 461 -5.10 -19.21 16.80
N GLU A 462 -5.36 -18.42 15.75
CA GLU A 462 -5.54 -18.90 14.36
C GLU A 462 -6.60 -20.01 14.26
N ALA A 463 -7.79 -19.76 14.81
CA ALA A 463 -8.89 -20.73 14.82
C ALA A 463 -9.37 -21.14 13.42
N ASP A 464 -9.30 -20.23 12.45
CA ASP A 464 -9.55 -20.50 11.02
C ASP A 464 -8.61 -21.60 10.50
N ARG A 465 -7.33 -21.48 10.82
CA ARG A 465 -6.34 -22.46 10.42
C ARG A 465 -6.51 -23.81 11.13
N MET A 466 -7.01 -23.82 12.37
CA MET A 466 -7.34 -25.08 13.03
C MET A 466 -8.44 -25.83 12.28
N LEU A 467 -9.46 -25.11 11.79
CA LEU A 467 -10.52 -25.70 10.97
C LEU A 467 -9.99 -26.20 9.62
N ASP A 468 -9.16 -25.40 8.93
CA ASP A 468 -8.54 -25.80 7.65
C ASP A 468 -7.72 -27.09 7.78
N MET A 469 -7.08 -27.29 8.93
CA MET A 469 -6.27 -28.48 9.24
C MET A 469 -7.11 -29.66 9.73
N GLY A 470 -8.42 -29.50 9.88
CA GLY A 470 -9.33 -30.55 10.34
C GLY A 470 -9.28 -30.80 11.85
N PHE A 471 -8.74 -29.87 12.65
CA PHE A 471 -8.68 -30.00 14.11
C PHE A 471 -9.99 -29.65 14.83
N GLU A 472 -11.09 -29.41 14.12
CA GLU A 472 -12.39 -29.11 14.73
C GLU A 472 -12.83 -30.16 15.76
N PRO A 473 -12.80 -31.48 15.46
CA PRO A 473 -13.19 -32.51 16.43
C PRO A 473 -12.23 -32.57 17.62
N ASP A 474 -10.95 -32.28 17.37
CA ASP A 474 -9.93 -32.33 18.41
C ASP A 474 -10.12 -31.22 19.43
N VAL A 475 -10.39 -30.00 18.95
CA VAL A 475 -10.71 -28.85 19.78
C VAL A 475 -12.00 -29.09 20.56
N GLN A 476 -13.03 -29.68 19.95
CA GLN A 476 -14.30 -30.03 20.64
C GLN A 476 -14.03 -30.91 21.87
N LYS A 477 -13.34 -32.03 21.67
CA LYS A 477 -13.02 -32.97 22.76
C LYS A 477 -12.14 -32.34 23.85
N ILE A 478 -11.15 -31.53 23.50
CA ILE A 478 -10.31 -30.84 24.50
C ILE A 478 -11.18 -29.97 25.42
N LEU A 479 -12.20 -29.32 24.87
CA LEU A 479 -13.09 -28.45 25.63
C LEU A 479 -14.08 -29.23 26.50
N GLU A 480 -14.37 -30.49 26.17
CA GLU A 480 -15.13 -31.41 27.04
C GLU A 480 -14.37 -31.81 28.31
N TYR A 481 -13.03 -31.77 28.30
CA TYR A 481 -12.21 -31.98 29.50
C TYR A 481 -12.22 -30.79 30.46
N LEU A 482 -12.73 -29.63 30.05
CA LEU A 482 -12.82 -28.46 30.93
C LEU A 482 -14.04 -28.57 31.85
N PRO A 483 -13.96 -28.09 33.09
CA PRO A 483 -15.10 -28.07 34.00
C PRO A 483 -16.29 -27.31 33.42
N ALA A 484 -17.47 -27.93 33.37
CA ALA A 484 -18.68 -27.26 32.92
C ALA A 484 -19.19 -26.21 33.91
N SER A 485 -18.85 -26.37 35.20
CA SER A 485 -19.29 -25.49 36.30
C SER A 485 -18.74 -24.08 36.21
N ASN A 486 -17.55 -23.88 35.60
CA ASN A 486 -16.92 -22.57 35.49
C ASN A 486 -17.32 -21.81 34.21
N MET A 487 -18.24 -22.34 33.40
CA MET A 487 -18.70 -21.68 32.18
C MET A 487 -19.71 -20.57 32.52
N LYS A 488 -19.62 -19.42 31.83
CA LYS A 488 -20.59 -18.32 31.96
C LYS A 488 -21.98 -18.78 31.50
N LYS A 489 -23.02 -18.32 32.18
CA LYS A 489 -24.41 -18.55 31.74
C LYS A 489 -24.72 -17.63 30.57
N ASP A 490 -25.55 -18.09 29.65
CA ASP A 490 -25.97 -17.32 28.48
C ASP A 490 -27.20 -16.46 28.82
N THR A 491 -27.01 -15.44 29.66
CA THR A 491 -28.07 -14.49 30.08
C THR A 491 -27.64 -13.05 29.87
N ASP A 492 -28.62 -12.13 29.78
CA ASP A 492 -28.37 -10.71 29.58
C ASP A 492 -27.58 -10.04 30.72
N GLU A 493 -27.63 -10.63 31.91
CA GLU A 493 -26.90 -10.18 33.10
C GLU A 493 -25.39 -10.13 32.89
N PHE A 494 -24.84 -11.01 32.06
CA PHE A 494 -23.40 -11.08 31.75
C PHE A 494 -22.94 -10.07 30.68
N ASP A 495 -23.79 -9.12 30.27
CA ASP A 495 -23.34 -7.88 29.61
C ASP A 495 -22.87 -6.81 30.59
N ASN A 496 -23.25 -6.92 31.87
CA ASN A 496 -22.88 -5.96 32.90
C ASN A 496 -21.51 -6.30 33.50
N GLU A 497 -20.67 -5.27 33.62
CA GLU A 497 -19.31 -5.39 34.17
C GLU A 497 -19.30 -5.95 35.60
N GLU A 498 -20.22 -5.52 36.45
CA GLU A 498 -20.31 -5.97 37.85
C GLU A 498 -20.58 -7.49 37.96
N ALA A 499 -21.43 -8.03 37.09
CA ALA A 499 -21.72 -9.47 37.05
C ALA A 499 -20.52 -10.29 36.56
N LEU A 500 -19.77 -9.77 35.59
CA LEU A 500 -18.59 -10.42 35.02
C LEU A 500 -17.38 -10.39 35.97
N MET A 501 -17.25 -9.31 36.76
CA MET A 501 -16.15 -9.11 37.71
C MET A 501 -16.38 -9.79 39.06
N LYS A 502 -17.57 -10.35 39.29
CA LYS A 502 -17.87 -11.11 40.50
C LYS A 502 -16.90 -12.28 40.66
N GLY A 503 -16.12 -12.28 41.74
CA GLY A 503 -15.13 -13.31 42.02
C GLY A 503 -13.88 -13.27 41.12
N PHE A 504 -13.62 -12.16 40.42
CA PHE A 504 -12.45 -12.04 39.54
C PHE A 504 -11.13 -12.27 40.26
N GLU A 505 -10.98 -11.74 41.48
CA GLU A 505 -9.77 -11.88 42.31
C GLU A 505 -9.69 -13.24 43.03
N THR A 506 -10.59 -14.16 42.71
CA THR A 506 -10.66 -15.50 43.30
C THR A 506 -10.49 -16.58 42.24
N ARG A 507 -10.24 -17.82 42.67
CA ARG A 507 -10.14 -18.99 41.79
C ARG A 507 -11.50 -19.40 41.19
N ASP A 508 -12.60 -18.97 41.80
CA ASP A 508 -13.98 -19.27 41.36
C ASP A 508 -14.46 -18.37 40.20
N LYS A 509 -13.53 -17.62 39.58
CA LYS A 509 -13.82 -16.82 38.39
C LYS A 509 -14.35 -17.69 37.25
N TYR A 510 -15.40 -17.21 36.59
CA TYR A 510 -15.89 -17.83 35.36
C TYR A 510 -14.81 -17.86 34.28
N ARG A 511 -14.77 -18.97 33.54
CA ARG A 511 -13.86 -19.18 32.44
C ARG A 511 -14.02 -18.11 31.36
N GLN A 512 -12.89 -17.55 30.95
CA GLN A 512 -12.79 -16.62 29.84
C GLN A 512 -12.28 -17.34 28.60
N THR A 513 -13.01 -17.20 27.50
CA THR A 513 -12.62 -17.77 26.21
C THR A 513 -12.27 -16.66 25.23
N VAL A 514 -11.07 -16.73 24.67
CA VAL A 514 -10.57 -15.76 23.69
C VAL A 514 -10.26 -16.49 22.39
N MET A 515 -10.85 -16.04 21.29
CA MET A 515 -10.63 -16.60 19.97
C MET A 515 -10.00 -15.54 19.07
N PHE A 516 -8.85 -15.86 18.47
CA PHE A 516 -8.21 -15.04 17.47
C PHE A 516 -8.23 -15.71 16.11
N THR A 517 -8.62 -14.95 15.10
CA THR A 517 -8.75 -15.44 13.72
C THR A 517 -8.42 -14.32 12.74
N ALA A 518 -8.00 -14.65 11.51
CA ALA A 518 -7.87 -13.67 10.46
C ALA A 518 -9.23 -13.39 9.79
N THR A 519 -10.15 -14.36 9.81
CA THR A 519 -11.41 -14.32 9.05
C THR A 519 -12.62 -14.78 9.86
N MET A 520 -13.80 -14.21 9.59
CA MET A 520 -15.07 -14.64 10.18
C MET A 520 -15.88 -15.44 9.17
N SER A 521 -15.41 -16.66 8.86
CA SER A 521 -16.19 -17.59 8.03
C SER A 521 -17.38 -18.17 8.82
N PRO A 522 -18.43 -18.68 8.16
CA PRO A 522 -19.56 -19.30 8.86
C PRO A 522 -19.16 -20.48 9.75
N ALA A 523 -18.07 -21.19 9.41
CA ALA A 523 -17.55 -22.27 10.23
C ALA A 523 -16.95 -21.76 11.55
N ILE A 524 -16.20 -20.65 11.49
CA ILE A 524 -15.68 -19.96 12.68
C ILE A 524 -16.79 -19.37 13.53
N GLU A 525 -17.86 -18.86 12.91
CA GLU A 525 -19.03 -18.41 13.67
C GLU A 525 -19.73 -19.56 14.43
N ARG A 526 -19.83 -20.75 13.83
CA ARG A 526 -20.36 -21.93 14.54
C ARG A 526 -19.49 -22.32 15.73
N LEU A 527 -18.18 -22.39 15.50
CA LEU A 527 -17.17 -22.66 16.53
C LEU A 527 -17.31 -21.65 17.69
N ALA A 528 -17.43 -20.37 17.35
CA ALA A 528 -17.56 -19.30 18.31
C ALA A 528 -18.83 -19.40 19.15
N ARG A 529 -19.98 -19.71 18.53
CA ARG A 529 -21.25 -19.88 19.24
C ARG A 529 -21.22 -21.06 20.21
N GLN A 530 -20.49 -22.12 19.88
CA GLN A 530 -20.39 -23.29 20.74
C GLN A 530 -19.60 -22.97 22.02
N TYR A 531 -18.48 -22.24 21.89
CA TYR A 531 -17.52 -22.10 22.98
C TYR A 531 -17.53 -20.79 23.72
N LEU A 532 -17.82 -19.69 23.04
CA LEU A 532 -17.84 -18.37 23.64
C LEU A 532 -19.25 -18.06 24.13
N ARG A 533 -19.36 -17.22 25.14
CA ARG A 533 -20.61 -16.70 25.68
C ARG A 533 -20.64 -15.20 25.51
N ARG A 534 -21.59 -14.72 24.69
CA ARG A 534 -21.82 -13.30 24.36
C ARG A 534 -20.52 -12.52 24.13
N PRO A 535 -19.65 -12.98 23.22
CA PRO A 535 -18.33 -12.39 23.05
C PRO A 535 -18.38 -11.00 22.45
N ALA A 536 -17.45 -10.15 22.86
CA ALA A 536 -17.15 -8.91 22.14
C ALA A 536 -16.23 -9.24 20.95
N VAL A 537 -16.63 -8.80 19.75
CA VAL A 537 -15.85 -8.99 18.52
C VAL A 537 -15.08 -7.71 18.25
N VAL A 538 -13.76 -7.80 18.16
CA VAL A 538 -12.86 -6.70 17.84
C VAL A 538 -12.22 -6.98 16.49
N HIS A 539 -12.55 -6.16 15.50
CA HIS A 539 -11.97 -6.20 14.16
C HIS A 539 -10.92 -5.11 14.00
N ILE A 540 -9.75 -5.46 13.48
CA ILE A 540 -8.67 -4.52 13.19
C ILE A 540 -8.41 -4.46 11.69
N GLY A 541 -8.50 -3.25 11.13
CA GLY A 541 -8.38 -2.99 9.69
C GLY A 541 -9.68 -3.20 8.92
N ASN A 542 -9.66 -2.87 7.63
CA ASN A 542 -10.64 -3.42 6.69
C ASN A 542 -10.47 -4.95 6.68
N ALA A 543 -11.56 -5.68 6.85
CA ALA A 543 -11.56 -7.13 6.96
C ALA A 543 -10.67 -7.80 5.88
N GLY A 544 -9.51 -8.31 6.30
CA GLY A 544 -8.79 -9.41 5.66
C GLY A 544 -8.37 -9.23 4.19
N LYS A 545 -8.14 -8.01 3.67
CA LYS A 545 -7.71 -7.82 2.28
C LYS A 545 -6.30 -7.20 2.16
N PRO A 546 -5.22 -8.01 2.29
CA PRO A 546 -3.88 -7.66 1.82
C PRO A 546 -3.83 -7.11 0.39
N THR A 547 -4.86 -7.42 -0.41
CA THR A 547 -5.02 -7.05 -1.81
C THR A 547 -5.03 -5.53 -2.03
N GLU A 548 -5.45 -4.72 -1.05
CA GLU A 548 -5.45 -3.26 -1.17
C GLU A 548 -4.02 -2.67 -1.11
N ARG A 549 -3.10 -3.34 -0.41
CA ARG A 549 -1.75 -2.80 -0.09
C ARG A 549 -0.62 -3.45 -0.88
N VAL A 550 -0.89 -4.60 -1.48
CA VAL A 550 0.07 -5.35 -2.29
C VAL A 550 -0.20 -5.15 -3.77
N GLU A 551 0.80 -4.64 -4.51
CA GLU A 551 0.79 -4.55 -5.97
C GLU A 551 0.86 -5.98 -6.53
N GLN A 552 -0.23 -6.42 -7.15
CA GLN A 552 -0.35 -7.75 -7.72
C GLN A 552 -0.12 -7.68 -9.23
N VAL A 553 0.87 -8.43 -9.71
CA VAL A 553 1.20 -8.54 -11.14
C VAL A 553 1.03 -9.99 -11.58
N VAL A 554 0.24 -10.20 -12.62
CA VAL A 554 -0.08 -11.54 -13.12
C VAL A 554 0.48 -11.71 -14.53
N TYR A 555 1.19 -12.82 -14.75
CA TYR A 555 1.66 -13.25 -16.07
C TYR A 555 0.98 -14.57 -16.44
N MET A 556 0.23 -14.58 -17.53
CA MET A 556 -0.27 -15.82 -18.12
C MET A 556 0.82 -16.43 -19.01
N ILE A 557 1.35 -17.59 -18.60
CA ILE A 557 2.45 -18.26 -19.28
C ILE A 557 2.24 -19.78 -19.32
N THR A 558 2.90 -20.45 -20.26
CA THR A 558 2.97 -21.91 -20.28
C THR A 558 3.97 -22.42 -19.23
N LYS A 559 3.82 -23.68 -18.79
CA LYS A 559 4.67 -24.29 -17.76
C LYS A 559 6.16 -24.21 -18.09
N ASP A 560 6.53 -24.41 -19.35
CA ASP A 560 7.93 -24.41 -19.80
C ASP A 560 8.60 -23.03 -19.72
N ARG A 561 7.82 -21.96 -19.73
CA ARG A 561 8.33 -20.58 -19.65
C ARG A 561 8.54 -20.10 -18.22
N LYS A 562 7.97 -20.78 -17.21
CA LYS A 562 8.07 -20.38 -15.79
C LYS A 562 9.52 -20.24 -15.29
N PRO A 563 10.45 -21.18 -15.55
CA PRO A 563 11.83 -21.06 -15.05
C PRO A 563 12.57 -19.84 -15.60
N LYS A 564 12.41 -19.58 -16.91
CA LYS A 564 13.05 -18.43 -17.58
C LYS A 564 12.48 -17.11 -17.04
N LYS A 565 11.16 -17.01 -16.89
CA LYS A 565 10.52 -15.80 -16.36
C LYS A 565 10.87 -15.54 -14.89
N LEU A 566 11.00 -16.60 -14.09
CA LEU A 566 11.44 -16.49 -12.69
C LEU A 566 12.83 -15.85 -12.60
N LEU A 567 13.79 -16.31 -13.41
CA LEU A 567 15.15 -15.77 -13.43
C LEU A 567 15.19 -14.30 -13.88
N GLU A 568 14.37 -13.94 -14.86
CA GLU A 568 14.22 -12.56 -15.34
C GLU A 568 13.73 -11.65 -14.20
N VAL A 569 12.66 -12.05 -13.51
CA VAL A 569 12.07 -11.31 -12.39
C VAL A 569 13.05 -11.16 -11.22
N ILE A 570 13.75 -12.25 -10.84
CA ILE A 570 14.74 -12.21 -9.76
C ILE A 570 15.94 -11.31 -10.13
N SER A 571 16.31 -11.25 -11.40
CA SER A 571 17.46 -10.44 -11.85
C SER A 571 17.12 -8.95 -11.95
N GLN A 572 15.85 -8.60 -12.15
CA GLN A 572 15.37 -7.21 -12.19
C GLN A 572 15.08 -6.64 -10.78
N HIS A 573 15.05 -7.49 -9.75
CA HIS A 573 14.66 -7.09 -8.39
C HIS A 573 15.87 -7.01 -7.47
N ASP A 574 16.16 -5.81 -6.96
CA ASP A 574 17.35 -5.54 -6.14
C ASP A 574 17.12 -5.71 -4.62
N LYS A 575 15.88 -5.84 -4.17
CA LYS A 575 15.55 -5.97 -2.74
C LYS A 575 15.37 -7.44 -2.35
N TYR A 576 15.82 -7.77 -1.14
CA TYR A 576 15.73 -9.09 -0.51
C TYR A 576 15.26 -8.90 0.94
N PRO A 577 14.65 -9.90 1.60
CA PRO A 577 14.40 -11.27 1.12
C PRO A 577 13.23 -11.37 0.12
N ILE A 578 13.22 -12.46 -0.64
CA ILE A 578 12.16 -12.84 -1.60
C ILE A 578 11.63 -14.23 -1.23
N ILE A 579 10.32 -14.43 -1.31
CA ILE A 579 9.69 -15.76 -1.14
C ILE A 579 9.13 -16.24 -2.48
N VAL A 580 9.42 -17.49 -2.84
CA VAL A 580 8.90 -18.17 -4.03
C VAL A 580 8.02 -19.34 -3.60
N PHE A 581 6.73 -19.27 -3.91
CA PHE A 581 5.75 -20.29 -3.57
C PHE A 581 5.54 -21.31 -4.69
N VAL A 582 5.52 -22.58 -4.30
CA VAL A 582 5.24 -23.74 -5.16
C VAL A 582 4.23 -24.67 -4.48
N ASN A 583 3.46 -25.43 -5.27
CA ASN A 583 2.39 -26.27 -4.70
C ASN A 583 2.89 -27.63 -4.19
N ARG A 584 3.98 -28.17 -4.77
CA ARG A 584 4.48 -29.53 -4.47
C ARG A 584 5.88 -29.50 -3.82
N LYS A 585 6.10 -30.36 -2.82
CA LYS A 585 7.39 -30.51 -2.10
C LYS A 585 8.57 -30.80 -3.03
N HIS A 586 8.43 -31.74 -3.97
CA HIS A 586 9.49 -32.07 -4.94
C HIS A 586 9.78 -30.90 -5.90
N GLY A 587 8.77 -30.08 -6.20
CA GLY A 587 8.94 -28.86 -6.99
C GLY A 587 9.81 -27.83 -6.27
N ALA A 588 9.66 -27.71 -4.94
CA ALA A 588 10.46 -26.80 -4.12
C ALA A 588 11.95 -27.16 -4.16
N ASP A 589 12.27 -28.44 -3.92
CA ASP A 589 13.65 -28.92 -3.94
C ASP A 589 14.29 -28.78 -5.34
N SER A 590 13.53 -29.11 -6.40
CA SER A 590 14.03 -29.02 -7.77
C SER A 590 14.29 -27.57 -8.19
N LEU A 591 13.36 -26.65 -7.86
CA LEU A 591 13.48 -25.24 -8.19
C LEU A 591 14.66 -24.59 -7.45
N ALA A 592 14.85 -24.91 -6.16
CA ALA A 592 15.96 -24.41 -5.39
C ALA A 592 17.32 -24.91 -5.91
N LYS A 593 17.42 -26.20 -6.30
CA LYS A 593 18.61 -26.74 -6.98
C LYS A 593 18.88 -26.00 -8.30
N GLY A 594 17.85 -25.70 -9.07
CA GLY A 594 17.96 -24.92 -10.31
C GLY A 594 18.49 -23.51 -10.06
N LEU A 595 17.96 -22.81 -9.06
CA LEU A 595 18.42 -21.47 -8.68
C LEU A 595 19.85 -21.47 -8.10
N ALA A 596 20.21 -22.51 -7.34
CA ALA A 596 21.55 -22.68 -6.81
C ALA A 596 22.60 -22.87 -7.92
N LYS A 597 22.27 -23.61 -8.99
CA LYS A 597 23.15 -23.75 -10.18
C LYS A 597 23.43 -22.42 -10.89
N VAL A 598 22.48 -21.48 -10.83
CA VAL A 598 22.62 -20.13 -11.40
C VAL A 598 23.33 -19.17 -10.41
N GLY A 599 23.85 -19.69 -9.29
CA GLY A 599 24.59 -18.91 -8.29
C GLY A 599 23.71 -18.11 -7.33
N LYS A 600 22.40 -18.40 -7.24
CA LYS A 600 21.51 -17.72 -6.28
C LYS A 600 21.46 -18.51 -4.97
N LYS A 601 21.74 -17.82 -3.85
CA LYS A 601 21.65 -18.39 -2.49
C LYS A 601 20.18 -18.59 -2.11
N THR A 602 19.76 -19.85 -2.04
CA THR A 602 18.37 -20.25 -1.75
C THR A 602 18.28 -21.14 -0.52
N SER A 603 17.17 -21.01 0.21
CA SER A 603 16.74 -21.95 1.25
C SER A 603 15.41 -22.59 0.84
N VAL A 604 15.12 -23.78 1.37
CA VAL A 604 13.94 -24.57 1.01
C VAL A 604 13.13 -24.89 2.25
N LEU A 605 11.80 -24.71 2.16
CA LEU A 605 10.89 -24.99 3.25
C LEU A 605 9.61 -25.71 2.79
N HIS A 606 9.45 -26.97 3.19
CA HIS A 606 8.24 -27.75 2.94
C HIS A 606 8.01 -28.78 4.04
N GLY A 607 6.79 -29.36 4.09
CA GLY A 607 6.37 -30.31 5.14
C GLY A 607 7.26 -31.56 5.30
N GLY A 608 8.07 -31.88 4.29
CA GLY A 608 9.01 -33.01 4.30
C GLY A 608 10.42 -32.70 4.81
N LYS A 609 10.75 -31.44 5.13
CA LYS A 609 12.02 -31.11 5.82
C LYS A 609 11.86 -31.37 7.32
N GLY A 610 12.89 -31.97 7.93
CA GLY A 610 13.00 -32.10 9.38
C GLY A 610 13.01 -30.73 10.07
N GLN A 611 12.63 -30.70 11.35
CA GLN A 611 12.39 -29.46 12.09
C GLN A 611 13.65 -28.58 12.19
N ASP A 612 14.79 -29.15 12.56
CA ASP A 612 16.06 -28.42 12.66
C ASP A 612 16.46 -27.77 11.33
N ALA A 613 16.19 -28.45 10.21
CA ALA A 613 16.44 -27.91 8.88
C ALA A 613 15.49 -26.75 8.52
N ARG A 614 14.26 -26.74 9.05
CA ARG A 614 13.32 -25.62 8.88
C ARG A 614 13.80 -24.40 9.66
N GLU A 615 14.15 -24.57 10.94
CA GLU A 615 14.64 -23.49 11.79
C GLU A 615 15.95 -22.90 11.26
N TYR A 616 16.87 -23.75 10.80
CA TYR A 616 18.07 -23.32 10.12
C TYR A 616 17.77 -22.49 8.87
N ALA A 617 16.84 -22.94 8.01
CA ALA A 617 16.46 -22.20 6.81
C ALA A 617 15.85 -20.81 7.12
N LEU A 618 15.05 -20.72 8.18
CA LEU A 618 14.46 -19.46 8.64
C LEU A 618 15.50 -18.52 9.24
N LYS A 619 16.39 -19.05 10.07
CA LYS A 619 17.50 -18.30 10.66
C LYS A 619 18.44 -17.78 9.56
N ALA A 620 18.82 -18.62 8.60
CA ALA A 620 19.65 -18.23 7.47
C ALA A 620 18.99 -17.16 6.56
N LEU A 621 17.66 -17.09 6.51
CA LEU A 621 16.94 -16.01 5.82
C LEU A 621 16.94 -14.71 6.63
N LYS A 622 16.74 -14.81 7.95
CA LYS A 622 16.72 -13.68 8.89
C LYS A 622 18.09 -13.01 9.01
N ASP A 623 19.15 -13.81 9.03
CA ASP A 623 20.55 -13.37 9.07
C ASP A 623 21.08 -12.95 7.67
N GLN A 624 20.21 -12.97 6.65
CA GLN A 624 20.51 -12.63 5.25
C GLN A 624 21.62 -13.47 4.58
N GLU A 625 21.95 -14.64 5.13
CA GLU A 625 22.84 -15.60 4.49
C GLU A 625 22.24 -16.14 3.19
N THR A 626 20.93 -16.39 3.22
CA THR A 626 20.12 -16.75 2.05
C THR A 626 19.23 -15.59 1.63
N LYS A 627 19.09 -15.39 0.33
CA LYS A 627 18.36 -14.25 -0.24
C LYS A 627 16.94 -14.61 -0.68
N ILE A 628 16.72 -15.90 -0.99
CA ILE A 628 15.50 -16.40 -1.61
C ILE A 628 15.05 -17.64 -0.84
N LEU A 629 13.81 -17.63 -0.38
CA LEU A 629 13.17 -18.78 0.26
C LEU A 629 12.19 -19.43 -0.71
N VAL A 630 12.36 -20.72 -1.01
CA VAL A 630 11.41 -21.51 -1.81
C VAL A 630 10.53 -22.32 -0.85
N ALA A 631 9.22 -22.07 -0.85
CA ALA A 631 8.30 -22.64 0.12
C ALA A 631 7.01 -23.22 -0.48
N THR A 632 6.41 -24.17 0.24
CA THR A 632 5.04 -24.68 -0.01
C THR A 632 4.04 -24.05 0.96
N ASP A 633 2.73 -24.03 0.64
CA ASP A 633 1.68 -23.42 1.48
C ASP A 633 1.71 -23.87 2.94
N VAL A 634 1.81 -25.18 3.16
CA VAL A 634 1.76 -25.80 4.49
C VAL A 634 2.89 -25.28 5.38
N ALA A 635 4.07 -25.10 4.81
CA ALA A 635 5.24 -24.64 5.55
C ALA A 635 5.34 -23.11 5.58
N GLY A 636 4.76 -22.42 4.59
CA GLY A 636 4.75 -20.96 4.45
C GLY A 636 3.75 -20.23 5.35
N ARG A 637 2.66 -20.89 5.74
CA ARG A 637 1.67 -20.33 6.68
C ARG A 637 2.24 -20.33 8.10
N GLY A 638 2.06 -19.24 8.84
CA GLY A 638 2.51 -19.11 10.24
C GLY A 638 4.01 -18.85 10.45
N ILE A 639 4.81 -18.72 9.38
CA ILE A 639 6.18 -18.24 9.55
C ILE A 639 6.17 -16.73 9.76
N ASP A 640 6.67 -16.27 10.90
CA ASP A 640 6.92 -14.85 11.15
C ASP A 640 8.22 -14.39 10.47
N ILE A 641 8.19 -14.26 9.14
CA ILE A 641 9.26 -13.61 8.38
C ILE A 641 8.90 -12.14 8.21
N LYS A 642 9.75 -11.26 8.74
CA LYS A 642 9.63 -9.80 8.65
C LYS A 642 9.62 -9.35 7.18
N ASP A 643 8.69 -8.44 6.86
CA ASP A 643 8.55 -7.63 5.63
C ASP A 643 9.35 -8.14 4.41
N VAL A 644 8.81 -9.16 3.74
CA VAL A 644 9.39 -9.65 2.48
C VAL A 644 9.18 -8.59 1.39
N SER A 645 10.22 -8.35 0.61
CA SER A 645 10.17 -7.31 -0.44
C SER A 645 9.34 -7.71 -1.66
N LEU A 646 9.40 -8.99 -2.04
CA LEU A 646 8.69 -9.56 -3.20
C LEU A 646 8.22 -10.97 -2.89
N VAL A 647 6.95 -11.25 -3.19
CA VAL A 647 6.38 -12.60 -3.18
C VAL A 647 6.21 -13.05 -4.64
N ILE A 648 6.68 -14.25 -4.97
CA ILE A 648 6.52 -14.84 -6.30
C ILE A 648 5.72 -16.15 -6.17
N ASN A 649 4.50 -16.15 -6.68
CA ASN A 649 3.71 -17.36 -6.85
C ASN A 649 4.15 -18.05 -8.14
N TYR A 650 5.14 -18.93 -8.04
CA TYR A 650 5.63 -19.71 -9.18
C TYR A 650 4.56 -20.69 -9.66
N ASP A 651 3.86 -21.32 -8.72
CA ASP A 651 2.59 -21.99 -8.97
C ASP A 651 1.47 -21.22 -8.31
N MET A 652 0.34 -21.04 -9.01
CA MET A 652 -0.85 -20.42 -8.43
C MET A 652 -1.41 -21.28 -7.30
N ALA A 653 -1.91 -20.64 -6.24
CA ALA A 653 -2.54 -21.33 -5.12
C ALA A 653 -3.83 -22.05 -5.55
N LYS A 654 -4.23 -23.09 -4.81
CA LYS A 654 -5.43 -23.87 -5.14
C LYS A 654 -6.73 -23.17 -4.75
N THR A 655 -6.69 -22.29 -3.76
CA THR A 655 -7.81 -21.43 -3.33
C THR A 655 -7.36 -19.97 -3.30
N ILE A 656 -8.31 -19.04 -3.32
CA ILE A 656 -8.01 -17.60 -3.25
C ILE A 656 -7.58 -17.14 -1.85
N GLU A 657 -8.01 -17.85 -0.81
CA GLU A 657 -7.61 -17.61 0.58
C GLU A 657 -6.12 -17.87 0.75
N ASP A 658 -5.64 -18.99 0.22
CA ASP A 658 -4.22 -19.34 0.19
C ASP A 658 -3.39 -18.29 -0.55
N TYR A 659 -3.89 -17.84 -1.70
CA TYR A 659 -3.27 -16.78 -2.47
C TYR A 659 -3.13 -15.48 -1.65
N THR A 660 -4.21 -15.08 -0.98
CA THR A 660 -4.25 -13.90 -0.11
C THR A 660 -3.24 -14.02 1.04
N HIS A 661 -3.13 -15.21 1.66
CA HIS A 661 -2.13 -15.50 2.68
C HIS A 661 -0.69 -15.47 2.18
N ARG A 662 -0.43 -15.88 0.94
CA ARG A 662 0.90 -15.80 0.30
C ARG A 662 1.31 -14.36 0.07
N ILE A 663 0.44 -13.55 -0.55
CA ILE A 663 0.75 -12.15 -0.85
C ILE A 663 0.82 -11.30 0.43
N GLY A 664 0.08 -11.66 1.48
CA GLY A 664 0.18 -11.06 2.82
C GLY A 664 1.51 -11.30 3.55
N ARG A 665 2.48 -12.01 2.94
CA ARG A 665 3.87 -12.08 3.42
C ARG A 665 4.67 -10.82 3.04
N THR A 666 4.15 -10.01 2.13
CA THR A 666 4.64 -8.66 1.83
C THR A 666 3.60 -7.61 2.23
N GLY A 667 4.00 -6.35 2.32
CA GLY A 667 3.09 -5.24 2.61
C GLY A 667 2.58 -5.14 4.06
N ARG A 668 3.31 -5.73 5.03
CA ARG A 668 3.02 -5.62 6.46
C ARG A 668 3.48 -4.26 7.02
N ALA A 669 2.89 -3.85 8.15
CA ALA A 669 3.23 -2.61 8.87
C ALA A 669 3.20 -1.30 8.05
N GLY A 670 2.29 -1.19 7.08
CA GLY A 670 2.05 0.05 6.32
C GLY A 670 2.97 0.27 5.10
N LYS A 671 3.84 -0.68 4.76
CA LYS A 671 4.62 -0.62 3.51
C LYS A 671 3.80 -1.19 2.34
N HIS A 672 4.06 -0.70 1.12
CA HIS A 672 3.55 -1.35 -0.09
C HIS A 672 4.40 -2.57 -0.42
N GLY A 673 3.72 -3.69 -0.68
CA GLY A 673 4.34 -4.95 -1.11
C GLY A 673 4.16 -5.19 -2.60
N LYS A 674 4.95 -6.10 -3.19
CA LYS A 674 4.76 -6.56 -4.56
C LYS A 674 4.61 -8.08 -4.60
N ALA A 675 3.62 -8.57 -5.35
CA ALA A 675 3.38 -9.99 -5.56
C ALA A 675 3.29 -10.30 -7.07
N ILE A 676 4.12 -11.22 -7.56
CA ILE A 676 4.11 -11.67 -8.95
C ILE A 676 3.56 -13.08 -9.02
N THR A 677 2.61 -13.33 -9.92
CA THR A 677 1.94 -14.63 -10.05
C THR A 677 2.00 -15.16 -11.47
N PHE A 678 2.39 -16.44 -11.61
CA PHE A 678 2.39 -17.15 -12.88
C PHE A 678 1.12 -18.00 -12.99
N LEU A 679 0.24 -17.64 -13.92
CA LEU A 679 -0.98 -18.38 -14.22
C LEU A 679 -0.78 -19.30 -15.41
N THR A 680 -1.32 -20.51 -15.32
CA THR A 680 -1.35 -21.51 -16.38
C THR A 680 -2.77 -21.99 -16.65
N ALA A 681 -2.99 -22.68 -17.77
CA ALA A 681 -4.29 -23.26 -18.12
C ALA A 681 -4.82 -24.28 -17.09
N ASP A 682 -3.97 -24.79 -16.18
CA ASP A 682 -4.39 -25.71 -15.11
C ASP A 682 -5.06 -24.97 -13.94
N ASP A 683 -4.94 -23.65 -13.88
CA ASP A 683 -5.37 -22.83 -12.73
C ASP A 683 -6.74 -22.17 -12.96
N THR A 684 -7.51 -22.64 -13.95
CA THR A 684 -8.81 -22.05 -14.36
C THR A 684 -9.81 -21.94 -13.22
N ALA A 685 -9.76 -22.85 -12.25
CA ALA A 685 -10.66 -22.86 -11.10
C ALA A 685 -10.52 -21.63 -10.19
N VAL A 686 -9.41 -20.90 -10.22
CA VAL A 686 -9.21 -19.70 -9.38
C VAL A 686 -9.25 -18.40 -10.19
N TYR A 687 -9.48 -18.47 -11.50
CA TYR A 687 -9.42 -17.30 -12.40
C TYR A 687 -10.46 -16.23 -12.05
N TYR A 688 -11.69 -16.65 -11.74
CA TYR A 688 -12.76 -15.72 -11.38
C TYR A 688 -12.43 -14.98 -10.07
N ASP A 689 -12.06 -15.71 -9.03
CA ASP A 689 -11.78 -15.12 -7.71
C ASP A 689 -10.52 -14.24 -7.74
N LEU A 690 -9.47 -14.67 -8.47
CA LEU A 690 -8.26 -13.88 -8.68
C LEU A 690 -8.55 -12.61 -9.49
N LYS A 691 -9.42 -12.67 -10.50
CA LYS A 691 -9.86 -11.48 -11.23
C LYS A 691 -10.54 -10.48 -10.30
N GLN A 692 -11.47 -10.93 -9.45
CA GLN A 692 -12.13 -10.05 -8.47
C GLN A 692 -11.10 -9.43 -7.52
N CYS A 693 -10.19 -10.25 -6.99
CA CYS A 693 -9.09 -9.82 -6.13
C CYS A 693 -8.20 -8.71 -6.75
N LEU A 694 -7.94 -8.78 -8.06
CA LEU A 694 -7.19 -7.74 -8.78
C LEU A 694 -8.01 -6.48 -9.05
N LEU A 695 -9.31 -6.61 -9.35
CA LEU A 695 -10.20 -5.48 -9.62
C LEU A 695 -10.53 -4.68 -8.35
N GLU A 696 -10.57 -5.35 -7.20
CA GLU A 696 -10.74 -4.70 -5.89
C GLU A 696 -9.49 -3.95 -5.43
N SER A 697 -8.33 -4.24 -6.00
CA SER A 697 -7.06 -3.60 -5.62
C SER A 697 -6.86 -2.30 -6.41
N PRO A 698 -6.81 -1.12 -5.77
CA PRO A 698 -6.66 0.16 -6.47
C PRO A 698 -5.26 0.35 -7.07
N ILE A 699 -4.27 -0.38 -6.56
CA ILE A 699 -2.86 -0.29 -6.98
C ILE A 699 -2.48 -1.35 -8.02
N SER A 700 -3.32 -2.38 -8.21
CA SER A 700 -3.03 -3.48 -9.12
C SER A 700 -3.75 -3.27 -10.45
N SER A 701 -3.14 -3.76 -11.53
CA SER A 701 -3.76 -3.78 -12.85
C SER A 701 -4.13 -5.20 -13.23
N CYS A 702 -5.41 -5.44 -13.51
CA CYS A 702 -5.85 -6.74 -14.01
C CYS A 702 -5.43 -6.89 -15.47
N PRO A 703 -4.62 -7.90 -15.84
CA PRO A 703 -4.24 -8.08 -17.22
C PRO A 703 -5.48 -8.39 -18.08
N PRO A 704 -5.59 -7.80 -19.28
CA PRO A 704 -6.75 -7.99 -20.15
C PRO A 704 -6.94 -9.46 -20.56
N GLU A 705 -5.84 -10.23 -20.61
CA GLU A 705 -5.83 -11.67 -20.86
C GLU A 705 -6.65 -12.43 -19.81
N LEU A 706 -6.50 -12.10 -18.51
CA LEU A 706 -7.27 -12.72 -17.43
C LEU A 706 -8.69 -12.14 -17.36
N ALA A 707 -8.83 -10.82 -17.49
CA ALA A 707 -10.12 -10.14 -17.37
C ALA A 707 -11.16 -10.65 -18.38
N ASN A 708 -10.73 -10.97 -19.61
CA ASN A 708 -11.58 -11.40 -20.70
C ASN A 708 -11.68 -12.93 -20.86
N HIS A 709 -10.88 -13.71 -20.13
CA HIS A 709 -10.82 -15.17 -20.22
C HIS A 709 -12.17 -15.81 -19.88
N GLU A 710 -12.56 -16.86 -20.61
CA GLU A 710 -13.87 -17.54 -20.44
C GLU A 710 -14.06 -18.06 -19.01
N ALA A 711 -13.06 -18.76 -18.47
CA ALA A 711 -13.06 -19.27 -17.09
C ALA A 711 -13.06 -18.19 -15.99
N ALA A 712 -12.81 -16.92 -16.32
CA ALA A 712 -12.82 -15.80 -15.37
C ALA A 712 -14.17 -15.05 -15.33
N ARG A 713 -15.17 -15.50 -16.11
CA ARG A 713 -16.47 -14.81 -16.23
C ARG A 713 -17.49 -15.21 -15.18
N ALA A 714 -17.43 -16.44 -14.69
CA ALA A 714 -18.37 -16.98 -13.72
C ALA A 714 -17.65 -17.71 -12.60
N LYS A 715 -18.34 -17.84 -11.45
CA LYS A 715 -17.80 -18.56 -10.31
C LYS A 715 -17.55 -20.03 -10.68
N PRO A 716 -16.46 -20.63 -10.18
CA PRO A 716 -16.18 -22.05 -10.40
C PRO A 716 -17.37 -22.91 -9.92
N GLY A 717 -17.84 -23.84 -10.76
CA GLY A 717 -18.96 -24.72 -10.44
C GLY A 717 -20.36 -24.19 -10.83
N GLN A 718 -20.50 -22.93 -11.24
CA GLN A 718 -21.74 -22.45 -11.86
C GLN A 718 -21.75 -22.79 -13.36
N ILE A 719 -22.71 -23.61 -13.79
CA ILE A 719 -22.96 -23.87 -15.21
C ILE A 719 -23.44 -22.57 -15.84
N THR A 720 -22.58 -21.95 -16.64
CA THR A 720 -23.00 -20.84 -17.50
C THR A 720 -23.68 -21.43 -18.72
N SER A 721 -24.95 -21.11 -18.93
CA SER A 721 -25.59 -21.34 -20.23
C SER A 721 -24.80 -20.57 -21.27
N LYS A 722 -24.12 -21.27 -22.20
CA LYS A 722 -23.49 -20.62 -23.35
C LYS A 722 -24.55 -19.72 -24.01
N LYS A 723 -24.26 -18.42 -24.12
CA LYS A 723 -25.07 -17.54 -24.96
C LYS A 723 -25.08 -18.16 -26.35
N ARG A 724 -26.28 -18.52 -26.84
CA ARG A 724 -26.49 -18.87 -28.26
C ARG A 724 -25.80 -17.78 -29.08
N GLN A 725 -24.87 -18.17 -29.94
CA GLN A 725 -24.40 -17.27 -30.98
C GLN A 725 -25.63 -16.88 -31.79
N ASP A 726 -25.89 -15.58 -31.91
CA ASP A 726 -26.89 -15.07 -32.83
C ASP A 726 -26.45 -15.48 -34.24
N GLU A 727 -27.00 -16.58 -34.75
CA GLU A 727 -26.90 -16.95 -36.15
C GLU A 727 -27.64 -15.87 -36.94
N THR A 728 -26.89 -15.06 -37.67
CA THR A 728 -27.43 -14.12 -38.64
C THR A 728 -28.12 -14.93 -39.74
N LEU A 729 -29.44 -15.05 -39.65
CA LEU A 729 -30.29 -15.54 -40.73
C LEU A 729 -30.23 -14.56 -41.90
N TYR A 730 -29.48 -14.92 -42.94
CA TYR A 730 -29.62 -14.29 -44.25
C TYR A 730 -30.95 -14.75 -44.86
N LEU A 731 -31.93 -13.85 -44.91
CA LEU A 731 -33.11 -14.02 -45.75
C LEU A 731 -32.67 -13.96 -47.22
N LYS A 732 -32.99 -15.01 -47.97
CA LYS A 732 -32.77 -15.11 -49.42
C LYS A 732 -33.60 -14.09 -50.19
#